data_AF-A0A7J5YFI8-F1
#
_entry.id   AF-A0A7J5YFI8-F1
#
_cell.length_a   1.000
_cell.length_b   1.000
_cell.length_c   1.000
_cell.angle_alpha   90.00
_cell.angle_beta   90.00
_cell.angle_gamma   90.00
#
_symmetry.space_group_name_H-M   'P 1'
#
loop_
_entity.id
_entity.type
_entity.pdbx_description
1 polymer ?
#
loop_
_entity_poly.entity_id
_entity_poly.type
_entity_poly.pdbx_seq_one_letter_code
_entity_poly.pdbx_strand_id
1 'polypeptide(L)'
;MSSTIIYPKAKTEPPKVRSICNFPPLSPKDALEERLLLESVAWPETPALPSPLSLELTSDPAHSSFTILPARGGGQWHVGDQLEVSIIISDFKGQPKKSGGDFLFARLHNLTLGAGVAGKVVDHLNGSYSAVFPLLWEGAAQVEVTLVHPSEAITVLNRLTSEQPDRVFFISLFRSGSRSETTTCNICLRQTKQPICDFTDPRTGDPWFCYKPKNMSCDARIAHSSVGYKQTLKAKEDELFQGRVNLKVCIPASGPAGVTVLPKRKVSNKRKTPPLLSFNFLSGQPEVESSIVNFQASGYYYQDLKEFNLGSSRQNGPFLALDYENKIMVTFRLHGPPLRFIGSNEEIRYIANELDDLIGAPNTVVVFGIWAHFGSFPIEVYIRRLQRIRSAVVRLLDRAPKTVIIIRTANPKALWLYETITNSDWFSVQCDKVLRAIFKGLNVHLIDAWEMVLAHHLPNSLHPQPPIIKNMMDLDNIMKESSFKGRTCFTIFLLLLTAFLIFFQFQPKMSSTIIYPKAKTEAPKVRSICNFPPLSPNDALEERLLLESVACPETPALPSPLSLELTSDPANSSFTILPARGGGQWHVGDQLEVSIIISDFKGQPKKSGGDFLFARLHNLTLGAGVAGKVVDHLNGSYSAVFPLLWEGAAQVEVTLVHPSEAITVLNRLTSEQPDRVFFISLFRSGSRSETTTCNICLRQTKQPICDFTDPRTGDPWFCYKPKNMTVMQGSPTAVRVNLKVCIPASGPAGVTVLPKKEGQPEVESSIVNFHASGYYYQGLWRALDGTKVRQFTGASSITQCLKGKVVHLYGDSTIRQWFEFLNAALPDLKEFNLGSSRKNGPFMALDYENKIMVTFRLHGPPLRFEGSFEEIRYIANELDELIGGPNTVVVFGIWAHFASFPIEVYIRRLQRIRSAVVRLLDRAPKTVIIIRTANPKALWLYETITNSDWFSVQCDKVLRAIFKGLNVHLIDAWEMVLAHHLPNRLHPQPPIIKNMMDVLFSYTCPQKGG
;
A
#
# COMPACT_ATOMS: atom_id res chain seq x y z
N MET A 1 -44.42 33.39 -28.13
CA MET A 1 -43.08 34.01 -28.00
C MET A 1 -42.36 33.26 -26.89
N SER A 2 -41.55 32.28 -27.28
CA SER A 2 -40.86 31.38 -26.34
C SER A 2 -39.41 31.84 -26.28
N SER A 3 -38.99 32.41 -25.15
CA SER A 3 -37.63 32.83 -24.90
C SER A 3 -36.76 31.60 -24.67
N THR A 4 -36.14 31.12 -25.74
CA THR A 4 -35.08 30.11 -25.68
C THR A 4 -33.91 30.69 -24.88
N ILE A 5 -33.66 30.15 -23.70
CA ILE A 5 -32.46 30.44 -22.92
C ILE A 5 -31.28 29.82 -23.67
N ILE A 6 -30.54 30.67 -24.38
CA ILE A 6 -29.28 30.31 -25.04
C ILE A 6 -28.21 30.32 -23.96
N TYR A 7 -27.73 29.13 -23.58
CA TYR A 7 -26.49 29.01 -22.81
C TYR A 7 -25.34 29.62 -23.64
N PRO A 8 -24.48 30.48 -23.06
CA PRO A 8 -23.35 31.02 -23.79
C PRO A 8 -22.43 29.86 -24.22
N LYS A 9 -22.36 29.58 -25.52
CA LYS A 9 -21.25 28.78 -26.06
C LYS A 9 -19.98 29.59 -25.83
N ALA A 10 -19.12 29.10 -24.93
CA ALA A 10 -17.73 29.54 -24.88
C ALA A 10 -17.13 29.35 -26.27
N LYS A 11 -16.88 30.45 -26.99
CA LYS A 11 -16.03 30.45 -28.18
C LYS A 11 -14.60 30.43 -27.70
N THR A 12 -14.08 29.25 -27.44
CA THR A 12 -12.64 29.02 -27.34
C THR A 12 -12.19 28.43 -28.67
N GLU A 13 -11.73 29.29 -29.58
CA GLU A 13 -10.74 28.79 -30.54
C GLU A 13 -9.54 28.34 -29.70
N PRO A 14 -9.15 27.05 -29.73
CA PRO A 14 -8.01 26.60 -28.95
C PRO A 14 -6.79 27.41 -29.41
N PRO A 15 -5.95 27.90 -28.49
CA PRO A 15 -4.71 28.56 -28.87
C PRO A 15 -3.96 27.61 -29.81
N LYS A 16 -3.56 28.11 -30.99
CA LYS A 16 -2.73 27.39 -31.97
C LYS A 16 -1.35 27.12 -31.38
N VAL A 17 -1.28 26.23 -30.39
CA VAL A 17 -0.04 25.61 -29.96
C VAL A 17 0.31 24.62 -31.07
N ARG A 18 1.46 24.82 -31.73
CA ARG A 18 1.97 23.85 -32.71
C ARG A 18 2.09 22.50 -32.01
N SER A 19 1.21 21.56 -32.36
CA SER A 19 1.23 20.19 -31.85
C SER A 19 2.59 19.57 -32.13
N ILE A 20 3.27 19.07 -31.09
CA ILE A 20 4.51 18.29 -31.22
C ILE A 20 4.22 16.93 -31.88
N CYS A 21 2.99 16.44 -31.76
CA CYS A 21 2.54 15.21 -32.39
C CYS A 21 2.19 15.48 -33.86
N ASN A 22 2.94 14.85 -34.77
CA ASN A 22 2.64 14.83 -36.20
C ASN A 22 1.67 13.68 -36.48
N PHE A 23 0.38 13.98 -36.62
CA PHE A 23 -0.60 12.95 -36.89
C PHE A 23 -0.85 12.77 -38.40
N PRO A 24 -1.05 11.52 -38.87
CA PRO A 24 -1.62 11.29 -40.20
C PRO A 24 -3.01 11.94 -40.34
N PRO A 25 -3.40 12.41 -41.53
CA PRO A 25 -4.73 12.97 -41.76
C PRO A 25 -5.82 11.90 -41.55
N LEU A 26 -6.91 12.28 -40.90
CA LEU A 26 -8.10 11.44 -40.73
C LEU A 26 -9.06 11.59 -41.90
N SER A 27 -9.91 10.59 -42.11
CA SER A 27 -11.06 10.73 -43.00
C SER A 27 -12.01 11.83 -42.47
N PRO A 28 -12.82 12.49 -43.31
CA PRO A 28 -13.76 13.52 -42.83
C PRO A 28 -14.71 13.02 -41.73
N LYS A 29 -15.12 11.74 -41.81
CA LYS A 29 -15.97 11.09 -40.80
C LYS A 29 -15.23 10.89 -39.48
N ASP A 30 -14.02 10.32 -39.53
CA ASP A 30 -13.20 10.07 -38.33
C ASP A 30 -12.79 11.39 -37.66
N ALA A 31 -12.52 12.44 -38.44
CA ALA A 31 -12.20 13.77 -37.94
C ALA A 31 -13.39 14.45 -37.24
N LEU A 32 -14.61 14.25 -37.76
CA LEU A 32 -15.83 14.74 -37.11
C LEU A 32 -16.08 13.98 -35.79
N GLU A 33 -15.92 12.66 -35.79
CA GLU A 33 -16.05 11.86 -34.57
C GLU A 33 -15.00 12.25 -33.53
N GLU A 34 -13.73 12.44 -33.92
CA GLU A 34 -12.67 12.92 -33.03
C GLU A 34 -13.04 14.25 -32.37
N ARG A 35 -13.54 15.21 -33.16
CA ARG A 35 -13.99 16.52 -32.64
C ARG A 35 -15.14 16.40 -31.64
N LEU A 36 -16.18 15.64 -31.97
CA LEU A 36 -17.33 15.44 -31.09
C LEU A 36 -16.93 14.73 -29.79
N LEU A 37 -16.00 13.77 -29.86
CA LEU A 37 -15.47 13.08 -28.70
C LEU A 37 -14.70 14.06 -27.80
N LEU A 38 -13.80 14.86 -28.36
CA LEU A 38 -13.07 15.91 -27.65
C LEU A 38 -14.03 16.87 -26.92
N GLU A 39 -15.07 17.34 -27.59
CA GLU A 39 -16.10 18.20 -26.99
C GLU A 39 -16.85 17.48 -25.86
N SER A 40 -17.16 16.19 -26.00
CA SER A 40 -17.93 15.42 -25.01
C SER A 40 -17.15 15.04 -23.74
N VAL A 41 -15.82 14.91 -23.84
CA VAL A 41 -14.96 14.49 -22.72
C VAL A 41 -14.16 15.65 -22.12
N ALA A 42 -14.33 16.86 -22.67
CA ALA A 42 -13.67 18.07 -22.22
C ALA A 42 -13.79 18.22 -20.70
N TRP A 43 -12.65 18.44 -20.06
CA TRP A 43 -12.62 18.83 -18.66
C TRP A 43 -13.06 20.29 -18.51
N PRO A 44 -13.74 20.68 -17.43
CA PRO A 44 -14.00 22.09 -17.16
C PRO A 44 -12.75 22.95 -17.24
N GLU A 45 -12.90 24.20 -17.68
CA GLU A 45 -11.80 25.16 -17.68
C GLU A 45 -11.28 25.33 -16.25
N THR A 46 -9.97 25.13 -16.07
CA THR A 46 -9.30 25.28 -14.78
C THR A 46 -8.69 26.68 -14.65
N PRO A 47 -8.53 27.20 -13.43
CA PRO A 47 -8.00 28.54 -13.22
C PRO A 47 -6.57 28.68 -13.75
N ALA A 48 -6.24 29.89 -14.21
CA ALA A 48 -4.87 30.26 -14.53
C ALA A 48 -4.00 30.22 -13.26
N LEU A 49 -2.80 29.66 -13.37
CA LEU A 49 -1.88 29.59 -12.23
C LEU A 49 -1.37 30.99 -11.86
N PRO A 50 -1.40 31.40 -10.58
CA PRO A 50 -0.84 32.66 -10.16
C PRO A 50 0.68 32.69 -10.40
N SER A 51 1.23 33.86 -10.68
CA SER A 51 2.67 34.08 -10.86
C SER A 51 3.16 35.17 -9.90
N PRO A 52 3.89 34.82 -8.81
CA PRO A 52 4.41 33.50 -8.48
C PRO A 52 3.33 32.52 -7.98
N LEU A 53 3.55 31.21 -8.20
CA LEU A 53 2.68 30.17 -7.67
C LEU A 53 2.76 30.18 -6.14
N SER A 54 1.58 30.16 -5.49
CA SER A 54 1.45 30.08 -4.04
C SER A 54 0.48 28.98 -3.69
N LEU A 55 0.95 27.99 -2.94
CA LEU A 55 0.13 26.89 -2.42
C LEU A 55 -1.07 27.43 -1.63
N GLU A 56 -0.90 28.57 -0.94
CA GLU A 56 -1.94 29.18 -0.11
C GLU A 56 -3.27 29.46 -0.83
N LEU A 57 -3.24 29.64 -2.16
CA LEU A 57 -4.40 30.00 -2.98
C LEU A 57 -5.01 28.80 -3.73
N THR A 58 -4.43 27.61 -3.53
CA THR A 58 -4.81 26.37 -4.23
C THR A 58 -5.79 25.57 -3.39
N SER A 59 -6.53 24.65 -4.01
CA SER A 59 -7.52 23.83 -3.28
C SER A 59 -6.86 22.99 -2.19
N ASP A 60 -7.37 23.11 -0.97
CA ASP A 60 -6.89 22.41 0.22
C ASP A 60 -7.96 21.48 0.78
N PRO A 61 -7.71 20.17 0.85
CA PRO A 61 -8.69 19.23 1.38
C PRO A 61 -8.90 19.37 2.89
N ALA A 62 -7.95 19.91 3.67
CA ALA A 62 -8.10 20.05 5.11
C ALA A 62 -9.08 21.17 5.51
N HIS A 63 -9.13 22.26 4.74
CA HIS A 63 -10.10 23.36 4.91
C HIS A 63 -11.37 23.22 4.04
N SER A 64 -11.38 22.27 3.11
CA SER A 64 -12.58 21.88 2.37
C SER A 64 -13.50 21.04 3.25
N SER A 65 -14.76 20.89 2.86
CA SER A 65 -15.67 20.02 3.60
C SER A 65 -16.80 19.44 2.76
N PHE A 66 -17.41 18.35 3.23
CA PHE A 66 -18.65 17.83 2.66
C PHE A 66 -19.75 17.68 3.72
N THR A 67 -20.99 17.79 3.29
CA THR A 67 -22.19 17.65 4.13
C THR A 67 -23.19 16.75 3.42
N ILE A 68 -23.70 15.75 4.14
CA ILE A 68 -24.80 14.92 3.65
C ILE A 68 -26.06 15.79 3.63
N LEU A 69 -26.62 16.00 2.44
CA LEU A 69 -27.89 16.68 2.31
C LEU A 69 -28.99 15.75 2.76
N PRO A 70 -30.00 16.26 3.47
CA PRO A 70 -30.90 15.33 4.12
C PRO A 70 -32.05 14.92 3.15
N ALA A 71 -32.80 13.86 3.47
CA ALA A 71 -33.64 13.10 2.56
C ALA A 71 -34.91 13.83 2.08
N ARG A 72 -34.95 14.20 0.79
CA ARG A 72 -36.11 14.72 0.03
C ARG A 72 -37.46 14.36 0.68
N GLY A 73 -38.06 15.34 1.35
CA GLY A 73 -39.29 15.20 2.13
C GLY A 73 -39.12 15.08 3.65
N GLY A 74 -37.93 15.30 4.22
CA GLY A 74 -37.71 15.39 5.68
C GLY A 74 -37.80 14.06 6.43
N GLY A 75 -37.46 12.94 5.78
CA GLY A 75 -37.68 11.58 6.29
C GLY A 75 -36.43 10.74 6.52
N GLN A 76 -36.61 9.48 6.91
CA GLN A 76 -35.52 8.50 7.02
C GLN A 76 -35.14 7.94 5.64
N TRP A 77 -33.86 7.61 5.46
CA TRP A 77 -33.33 6.98 4.24
C TRP A 77 -33.79 5.53 4.11
N HIS A 78 -34.26 5.13 2.93
CA HIS A 78 -34.67 3.76 2.62
C HIS A 78 -33.86 3.21 1.44
N VAL A 79 -33.75 1.88 1.37
CA VAL A 79 -33.19 1.21 0.19
C VAL A 79 -33.99 1.60 -1.06
N GLY A 80 -33.30 2.12 -2.08
CA GLY A 80 -33.87 2.65 -3.31
C GLY A 80 -33.86 4.17 -3.40
N ASP A 81 -33.62 4.88 -2.30
CA ASP A 81 -33.48 6.34 -2.30
C ASP A 81 -32.13 6.78 -2.90
N GLN A 82 -32.00 8.07 -3.20
CA GLN A 82 -30.74 8.70 -3.61
C GLN A 82 -30.24 9.64 -2.52
N LEU A 83 -29.07 9.32 -1.97
CA LEU A 83 -28.34 10.16 -1.03
C LEU A 83 -27.57 11.24 -1.80
N GLU A 84 -27.72 12.49 -1.39
CA GLU A 84 -27.02 13.62 -1.98
C GLU A 84 -26.06 14.23 -0.97
N VAL A 85 -24.90 14.66 -1.43
CA VAL A 85 -23.83 15.21 -0.61
C VAL A 85 -23.37 16.52 -1.25
N SER A 86 -23.40 17.60 -0.50
CA SER A 86 -22.83 18.89 -0.90
C SER A 86 -21.37 18.94 -0.49
N ILE A 87 -20.49 19.38 -1.39
CA ILE A 87 -19.04 19.49 -1.16
C ILE A 87 -18.64 20.93 -1.46
N ILE A 88 -17.90 21.54 -0.55
CA ILE A 88 -17.35 22.89 -0.70
C ILE A 88 -15.84 22.78 -0.64
N ILE A 89 -15.17 23.22 -1.71
CA ILE A 89 -13.72 23.26 -1.78
C ILE A 89 -13.24 24.64 -1.33
N SER A 90 -12.27 24.66 -0.42
CA SER A 90 -11.63 25.86 0.10
C SER A 90 -10.14 25.87 -0.26
N ASP A 91 -9.51 27.05 -0.21
CA ASP A 91 -8.07 27.16 -0.25
C ASP A 91 -7.42 26.94 1.13
N PHE A 92 -6.08 26.97 1.18
CA PHE A 92 -5.30 26.84 2.42
C PHE A 92 -5.52 27.97 3.43
N LYS A 93 -6.18 29.06 3.04
CA LYS A 93 -6.61 30.15 3.95
C LYS A 93 -8.04 29.94 4.46
N GLY A 94 -8.67 28.83 4.12
CA GLY A 94 -10.06 28.52 4.46
C GLY A 94 -11.09 29.34 3.69
N GLN A 95 -10.70 30.00 2.59
CA GLN A 95 -11.64 30.74 1.75
C GLN A 95 -12.26 29.80 0.71
N PRO A 96 -13.60 29.77 0.56
CA PRO A 96 -14.24 28.99 -0.49
C PRO A 96 -13.73 29.37 -1.87
N LYS A 97 -13.42 28.36 -2.69
CA LYS A 97 -13.03 28.55 -4.08
C LYS A 97 -14.19 29.18 -4.85
N LYS A 98 -13.86 29.96 -5.88
CA LYS A 98 -14.84 30.61 -6.78
C LYS A 98 -14.92 29.96 -8.15
N SER A 99 -14.12 28.92 -8.37
CA SER A 99 -14.00 28.17 -9.61
C SER A 99 -13.98 26.68 -9.31
N GLY A 100 -14.56 25.88 -10.18
CA GLY A 100 -14.45 24.42 -10.14
C GLY A 100 -13.18 23.90 -10.82
N GLY A 101 -13.28 22.68 -11.34
CA GLY A 101 -12.24 22.01 -12.11
C GLY A 101 -11.40 21.03 -11.32
N ASP A 102 -11.62 20.89 -10.01
CA ASP A 102 -10.97 19.88 -9.16
C ASP A 102 -11.45 18.47 -9.53
N PHE A 103 -10.58 17.48 -9.34
CA PHE A 103 -10.93 16.09 -9.55
C PHE A 103 -11.16 15.38 -8.22
N LEU A 104 -12.41 14.96 -7.97
CA LEU A 104 -12.83 14.32 -6.74
C LEU A 104 -13.27 12.88 -6.97
N PHE A 105 -13.00 12.03 -5.98
CA PHE A 105 -13.68 10.76 -5.80
C PHE A 105 -14.73 10.86 -4.70
N ALA A 106 -15.80 10.11 -4.86
CA ALA A 106 -16.83 9.95 -3.86
C ALA A 106 -17.20 8.46 -3.79
N ARG A 107 -17.25 7.88 -2.59
CA ARG A 107 -17.74 6.51 -2.37
C ARG A 107 -18.63 6.44 -1.14
N LEU A 108 -19.65 5.59 -1.21
CA LEU A 108 -20.47 5.21 -0.06
C LEU A 108 -20.12 3.76 0.29
N HIS A 109 -19.84 3.44 1.55
CA HIS A 109 -19.33 2.11 1.92
C HIS A 109 -19.73 1.65 3.32
N ASN A 110 -19.60 0.35 3.56
CA ASN A 110 -19.69 -0.29 4.87
C ASN A 110 -18.69 -1.44 4.93
N LEU A 111 -17.67 -1.31 5.79
CA LEU A 111 -16.58 -2.28 5.90
C LEU A 111 -17.07 -3.63 6.46
N THR A 112 -17.93 -3.60 7.48
CA THR A 112 -18.48 -4.81 8.11
C THR A 112 -19.32 -5.64 7.15
N LEU A 113 -20.12 -4.97 6.30
CA LEU A 113 -20.94 -5.62 5.28
C LEU A 113 -20.17 -5.93 4.00
N GLY A 114 -18.92 -5.51 3.86
CA GLY A 114 -18.20 -5.55 2.58
C GLY A 114 -19.00 -4.89 1.45
N ALA A 115 -19.71 -3.80 1.76
CA ALA A 115 -20.57 -3.09 0.82
C ALA A 115 -19.93 -1.77 0.37
N GLY A 116 -20.19 -1.39 -0.87
CA GLY A 116 -19.70 -0.11 -1.37
C GLY A 116 -20.17 0.22 -2.78
N VAL A 117 -20.33 1.52 -3.06
CA VAL A 117 -20.74 2.04 -4.37
C VAL A 117 -20.00 3.35 -4.66
N ALA A 118 -19.60 3.54 -5.91
CA ALA A 118 -19.02 4.79 -6.38
C ALA A 118 -20.11 5.87 -6.53
N GLY A 119 -19.81 7.08 -6.08
CA GLY A 119 -20.69 8.24 -6.22
C GLY A 119 -20.38 9.02 -7.48
N LYS A 120 -21.41 9.63 -8.07
CA LYS A 120 -21.23 10.58 -9.16
C LYS A 120 -20.98 11.96 -8.61
N VAL A 121 -19.79 12.50 -8.89
CA VAL A 121 -19.45 13.89 -8.59
C VAL A 121 -19.90 14.79 -9.74
N VAL A 122 -20.56 15.89 -9.41
CA VAL A 122 -20.96 16.98 -10.31
C VAL A 122 -20.27 18.24 -9.84
N ASP A 123 -19.53 18.87 -10.73
CA ASP A 123 -18.89 20.16 -10.50
C ASP A 123 -19.85 21.29 -10.89
N HIS A 124 -20.11 22.22 -9.98
CA HIS A 124 -20.98 23.38 -10.20
C HIS A 124 -20.21 24.60 -10.73
N LEU A 125 -18.92 24.44 -11.03
CA LEU A 125 -18.00 25.41 -11.63
C LEU A 125 -17.74 26.66 -10.79
N ASN A 126 -18.17 26.67 -9.54
CA ASN A 126 -18.08 27.81 -8.63
C ASN A 126 -17.34 27.47 -7.33
N GLY A 127 -16.60 26.35 -7.29
CA GLY A 127 -15.92 25.83 -6.10
C GLY A 127 -16.77 24.92 -5.21
N SER A 128 -18.04 24.72 -5.57
CA SER A 128 -18.91 23.72 -4.95
C SER A 128 -19.16 22.53 -5.90
N TYR A 129 -19.39 21.37 -5.30
CA TYR A 129 -19.66 20.11 -6.01
C TYR A 129 -20.80 19.37 -5.31
N SER A 130 -21.50 18.50 -6.03
CA SER A 130 -22.42 17.53 -5.44
C SER A 130 -21.93 16.11 -5.71
N ALA A 131 -22.05 15.21 -4.73
CA ALA A 131 -21.92 13.78 -4.95
C ALA A 131 -23.27 13.08 -4.71
N VAL A 132 -23.67 12.22 -5.64
CA VAL A 132 -24.95 11.47 -5.57
C VAL A 132 -24.68 9.97 -5.48
N PHE A 133 -25.37 9.30 -4.56
CA PHE A 133 -25.26 7.86 -4.33
C PHE A 133 -26.64 7.19 -4.32
N PRO A 134 -26.83 6.07 -5.05
CA PRO A 134 -27.98 5.20 -4.81
C PRO A 134 -27.80 4.44 -3.49
N LEU A 135 -28.85 4.37 -2.67
CA LEU A 135 -28.87 3.57 -1.44
C LEU A 135 -29.29 2.13 -1.74
N LEU A 136 -28.32 1.21 -1.71
CA LEU A 136 -28.45 -0.14 -2.28
C LEU A 136 -28.44 -1.27 -1.25
N TRP A 137 -28.25 -0.95 0.03
CA TRP A 137 -28.28 -1.91 1.13
C TRP A 137 -28.87 -1.30 2.40
N GLU A 138 -29.42 -2.17 3.24
CA GLU A 138 -29.91 -1.82 4.58
C GLU A 138 -28.75 -1.74 5.59
N GLY A 139 -28.87 -0.83 6.55
CA GLY A 139 -27.91 -0.63 7.64
C GLY A 139 -27.04 0.60 7.46
N ALA A 140 -25.90 0.62 8.17
CA ALA A 140 -24.99 1.76 8.15
C ALA A 140 -24.34 1.95 6.76
N ALA A 141 -24.16 3.19 6.35
CA ALA A 141 -23.45 3.58 5.14
C ALA A 141 -22.62 4.84 5.40
N GLN A 142 -21.33 4.81 5.06
CA GLN A 142 -20.37 5.89 5.30
C GLN A 142 -19.95 6.52 3.97
N VAL A 143 -20.07 7.84 3.87
CA VAL A 143 -19.60 8.65 2.74
C VAL A 143 -18.12 8.96 2.95
N GLU A 144 -17.35 8.82 1.88
CA GLU A 144 -15.98 9.29 1.80
C GLU A 144 -15.82 10.10 0.52
N VAL A 145 -15.27 11.30 0.65
CA VAL A 145 -14.91 12.19 -0.46
C VAL A 145 -13.40 12.39 -0.44
N THR A 146 -12.75 12.25 -1.58
CA THR A 146 -11.30 12.41 -1.73
C THR A 146 -11.00 13.46 -2.79
N LEU A 147 -10.21 14.48 -2.45
CA LEU A 147 -9.56 15.34 -3.43
C LEU A 147 -8.43 14.56 -4.09
N VAL A 148 -8.59 14.20 -5.36
CA VAL A 148 -7.57 13.46 -6.12
C VAL A 148 -6.55 14.43 -6.69
N HIS A 149 -7.01 15.49 -7.36
CA HIS A 149 -6.17 16.58 -7.85
C HIS A 149 -6.87 17.92 -7.68
N PRO A 150 -6.17 18.96 -7.16
CA PRO A 150 -6.69 20.32 -7.19
C PRO A 150 -6.77 20.82 -8.64
N SER A 151 -7.68 21.77 -8.91
CA SER A 151 -7.87 22.36 -10.24
C SER A 151 -6.58 22.95 -10.82
N GLU A 152 -5.70 23.49 -9.98
CA GLU A 152 -4.38 24.00 -10.35
C GLU A 152 -3.43 22.89 -10.82
N ALA A 153 -3.46 21.73 -10.16
CA ALA A 153 -2.68 20.57 -10.59
C ALA A 153 -3.15 20.08 -11.97
N ILE A 154 -4.46 20.16 -12.23
CA ILE A 154 -5.02 19.78 -13.53
C ILE A 154 -4.58 20.76 -14.63
N THR A 155 -4.49 22.06 -14.34
CA THR A 155 -3.88 23.03 -15.25
C THR A 155 -2.45 22.62 -15.65
N VAL A 156 -1.64 22.16 -14.68
CA VAL A 156 -0.28 21.66 -14.94
C VAL A 156 -0.31 20.36 -15.76
N LEU A 157 -1.14 19.38 -15.38
CA LEU A 157 -1.23 18.09 -16.09
C LEU A 157 -1.67 18.25 -17.54
N ASN A 158 -2.63 19.14 -17.81
CA ASN A 158 -3.08 19.46 -19.16
C ASN A 158 -1.93 20.09 -19.97
N ARG A 159 -1.24 21.08 -19.39
CA ARG A 159 -0.06 21.72 -20.01
C ARG A 159 1.04 20.71 -20.33
N LEU A 160 1.39 19.82 -19.40
CA LEU A 160 2.42 18.78 -19.62
C LEU A 160 2.04 17.84 -20.77
N THR A 161 0.75 17.52 -20.89
CA THR A 161 0.24 16.63 -21.93
C THR A 161 0.29 17.28 -23.30
N SER A 162 -0.01 18.57 -23.41
CA SER A 162 0.03 19.32 -24.68
C SER A 162 1.44 19.76 -25.08
N GLU A 163 2.22 20.32 -24.16
CA GLU A 163 3.55 20.90 -24.45
C GLU A 163 4.68 19.87 -24.40
N GLN A 164 4.49 18.75 -23.71
CA GLN A 164 5.54 17.77 -23.45
C GLN A 164 5.01 16.32 -23.55
N PRO A 165 4.42 15.96 -24.69
CA PRO A 165 3.89 14.62 -24.91
C PRO A 165 4.99 13.55 -24.98
N ASP A 166 6.22 13.98 -25.26
CA ASP A 166 7.43 13.14 -25.36
C ASP A 166 8.18 12.99 -24.03
N ARG A 167 7.58 13.39 -22.89
CA ARG A 167 8.23 13.36 -21.57
C ARG A 167 8.58 11.97 -21.06
N VAL A 168 7.94 10.92 -21.58
CA VAL A 168 8.37 9.54 -21.33
C VAL A 168 9.36 9.14 -22.43
N PHE A 169 10.56 8.72 -22.03
CA PHE A 169 11.61 8.37 -22.97
C PHE A 169 11.42 6.93 -23.41
N PHE A 170 11.16 6.76 -24.71
CA PHE A 170 11.24 5.46 -25.37
C PHE A 170 12.47 5.41 -26.25
N ILE A 171 13.11 4.26 -26.27
CA ILE A 171 14.29 4.02 -27.10
C ILE A 171 14.15 2.69 -27.83
N SER A 172 14.84 2.56 -28.94
CA SER A 172 14.97 1.28 -29.64
C SER A 172 16.43 0.94 -29.88
N LEU A 173 16.75 -0.35 -29.73
CA LEU A 173 18.05 -0.91 -30.05
C LEU A 173 18.08 -1.33 -31.52
N PHE A 174 19.10 -0.86 -32.24
CA PHE A 174 19.41 -1.26 -33.60
C PHE A 174 20.68 -2.10 -33.59
N ARG A 175 20.71 -3.19 -34.36
CA ARG A 175 21.86 -4.09 -34.46
C ARG A 175 22.12 -4.49 -35.90
N SER A 176 23.37 -4.32 -36.34
CA SER A 176 23.87 -4.80 -37.63
C SER A 176 25.23 -5.46 -37.42
N GLY A 177 25.27 -6.80 -37.57
CA GLY A 177 26.43 -7.60 -37.19
C GLY A 177 26.80 -7.44 -35.71
N SER A 178 28.07 -7.13 -35.42
CA SER A 178 28.58 -6.88 -34.06
C SER A 178 28.32 -5.46 -33.54
N ARG A 179 27.81 -4.55 -34.39
CA ARG A 179 27.56 -3.15 -34.01
C ARG A 179 26.13 -3.01 -33.48
N SER A 180 25.98 -2.30 -32.38
CA SER A 180 24.67 -1.91 -31.84
C SER A 180 24.63 -0.43 -31.48
N GLU A 181 23.52 0.23 -31.82
CA GLU A 181 23.26 1.64 -31.53
C GLU A 181 21.84 1.78 -30.99
N THR A 182 21.63 2.68 -30.03
CA THR A 182 20.32 2.92 -29.42
C THR A 182 19.87 4.34 -29.72
N THR A 183 18.65 4.52 -30.22
CA THR A 183 18.10 5.84 -30.55
C THR A 183 16.73 6.06 -29.93
N THR A 184 16.36 7.33 -29.73
CA THR A 184 15.06 7.71 -29.17
C THR A 184 13.93 7.47 -30.16
N CYS A 185 12.82 6.95 -29.65
CA CYS A 185 11.57 6.75 -30.36
C CYS A 185 10.42 7.41 -29.62
N ASN A 186 9.37 7.80 -30.34
CA ASN A 186 8.15 8.32 -29.76
C ASN A 186 7.02 8.39 -30.80
N ILE A 187 5.76 8.44 -30.34
CA ILE A 187 4.62 8.85 -31.18
C ILE A 187 4.73 10.33 -31.53
N CYS A 188 5.09 11.15 -30.55
CA CYS A 188 5.24 12.59 -30.71
C CYS A 188 6.73 12.96 -30.70
N LEU A 189 7.47 12.45 -31.67
CA LEU A 189 8.92 12.67 -31.77
C LEU A 189 9.20 14.13 -32.18
N ARG A 190 10.01 14.85 -31.40
CA ARG A 190 10.37 16.24 -31.74
C ARG A 190 11.09 16.31 -33.08
N GLN A 191 10.70 17.29 -33.90
CA GLN A 191 11.37 17.51 -35.18
C GLN A 191 12.78 18.06 -34.96
N THR A 192 13.77 17.41 -35.57
CA THR A 192 15.16 17.87 -35.58
C THR A 192 15.69 17.80 -37.02
N LYS A 193 16.95 18.22 -37.24
CA LYS A 193 17.64 18.03 -38.54
C LYS A 193 18.07 16.57 -38.77
N GLN A 194 17.92 15.69 -37.77
CA GLN A 194 18.31 14.28 -37.88
C GLN A 194 17.28 13.50 -38.71
N PRO A 195 17.71 12.63 -39.64
CA PRO A 195 16.79 11.74 -40.33
C PRO A 195 16.02 10.84 -39.35
N ILE A 196 14.79 10.49 -39.71
CA ILE A 196 13.93 9.63 -38.89
C ILE A 196 13.65 8.30 -39.60
N CYS A 197 13.41 7.26 -38.81
CA CYS A 197 12.80 6.02 -39.23
C CYS A 197 11.30 6.09 -38.92
N ASP A 198 10.47 5.97 -39.95
CA ASP A 198 9.02 5.91 -39.83
C ASP A 198 8.56 4.45 -39.78
N PHE A 199 7.99 4.05 -38.64
CA PHE A 199 7.43 2.72 -38.40
C PHE A 199 5.92 2.77 -38.21
N THR A 200 5.26 3.75 -38.81
CA THR A 200 3.80 3.80 -38.87
C THR A 200 3.26 2.50 -39.45
N ASP A 201 2.29 1.90 -38.76
CA ASP A 201 1.72 0.63 -39.18
C ASP A 201 0.93 0.81 -40.49
N PRO A 202 1.23 0.04 -41.55
CA PRO A 202 0.63 0.26 -42.85
C PRO A 202 -0.87 -0.12 -42.89
N ARG A 203 -1.35 -0.94 -41.95
CA ARG A 203 -2.74 -1.41 -41.92
C ARG A 203 -3.66 -0.48 -41.13
N THR A 204 -3.18 -0.02 -39.99
CA THR A 204 -3.95 0.82 -39.05
C THR A 204 -3.65 2.31 -39.19
N GLY A 205 -2.51 2.66 -39.78
CA GLY A 205 -1.97 4.01 -39.81
C GLY A 205 -1.48 4.49 -38.43
N ASP A 206 -1.26 3.58 -37.48
CA ASP A 206 -0.85 3.93 -36.13
C ASP A 206 0.63 4.34 -36.08
N PRO A 207 0.95 5.58 -35.67
CA PRO A 207 2.28 6.15 -35.83
C PRO A 207 3.29 5.66 -34.79
N TRP A 208 4.53 5.45 -35.23
CA TRP A 208 5.68 5.23 -34.34
C TRP A 208 6.97 5.67 -35.04
N PHE A 209 7.70 6.63 -34.47
CA PHE A 209 8.88 7.21 -35.11
C PHE A 209 10.12 7.02 -34.24
N CYS A 210 11.28 6.85 -34.86
CA CYS A 210 12.58 6.84 -34.17
C CYS A 210 13.57 7.75 -34.88
N TYR A 211 14.54 8.33 -34.17
CA TYR A 211 15.69 8.93 -34.85
C TYR A 211 16.52 7.84 -35.53
N LYS A 212 16.99 8.11 -36.75
CA LYS A 212 17.80 7.15 -37.50
C LYS A 212 19.20 7.02 -36.88
N PRO A 213 19.67 5.79 -36.59
CA PRO A 213 21.05 5.55 -36.15
C PRO A 213 22.05 5.96 -37.23
N LYS A 214 23.23 6.46 -36.82
CA LYS A 214 24.17 7.10 -37.76
C LYS A 214 24.69 6.15 -38.84
N ASN A 215 25.00 4.91 -38.46
CA ASN A 215 25.69 3.95 -39.33
C ASN A 215 24.90 2.65 -39.55
N MET A 216 23.55 2.69 -39.48
CA MET A 216 22.69 1.50 -39.64
C MET A 216 21.39 1.81 -40.41
N SER A 217 20.79 0.77 -41.02
CA SER A 217 19.45 0.86 -41.60
C SER A 217 18.37 0.93 -40.51
N CYS A 218 17.20 1.47 -40.85
CA CYS A 218 16.02 1.42 -39.99
C CYS A 218 15.53 -0.01 -39.76
N ASP A 219 15.79 -0.93 -40.71
CA ASP A 219 15.39 -2.34 -40.60
C ASP A 219 16.23 -3.12 -39.58
N ALA A 220 17.33 -2.52 -39.10
CA ALA A 220 18.18 -3.11 -38.08
C ALA A 220 17.56 -3.05 -36.66
N ARG A 221 16.32 -2.55 -36.51
CA ARG A 221 15.65 -2.42 -35.21
C ARG A 221 15.28 -3.79 -34.65
N ILE A 222 15.72 -4.08 -33.42
CA ILE A 222 15.49 -5.39 -32.78
C ILE A 222 14.68 -5.31 -31.49
N ALA A 223 14.79 -4.23 -30.72
CA ALA A 223 14.13 -4.14 -29.41
C ALA A 223 13.63 -2.73 -29.10
N HIS A 224 12.66 -2.67 -28.19
CA HIS A 224 12.05 -1.45 -27.65
C HIS A 224 12.22 -1.43 -26.13
N SER A 225 12.41 -0.24 -25.55
CA SER A 225 12.48 -0.04 -24.09
C SER A 225 11.96 1.35 -23.71
N SER A 226 11.53 1.50 -22.45
CA SER A 226 11.35 2.80 -21.81
C SER A 226 12.39 2.96 -20.71
N VAL A 227 13.17 4.04 -20.77
CA VAL A 227 14.32 4.25 -19.88
C VAL A 227 14.13 5.36 -18.86
N GLY A 228 12.91 5.85 -18.72
CA GLY A 228 12.55 6.84 -17.72
C GLY A 228 11.68 7.95 -18.28
N TYR A 229 11.71 9.09 -17.59
CA TYR A 229 10.89 10.26 -17.92
C TYR A 229 11.62 11.55 -17.57
N LYS A 230 11.18 12.65 -18.16
CA LYS A 230 11.64 14.00 -17.85
C LYS A 230 10.67 14.65 -16.87
N GLN A 231 11.16 15.04 -15.69
CA GLN A 231 10.39 15.87 -14.76
C GLN A 231 10.55 17.35 -15.17
N THR A 232 9.48 17.94 -15.69
CA THR A 232 9.50 19.29 -16.29
C THR A 232 8.46 20.21 -15.68
N LEU A 233 8.39 20.16 -14.36
CA LEU A 233 7.61 21.08 -13.55
C LEU A 233 8.34 22.43 -13.48
N LYS A 234 7.57 23.52 -13.56
CA LYS A 234 8.04 24.88 -13.28
C LYS A 234 8.17 25.06 -11.77
N ALA A 235 8.82 26.15 -11.36
CA ALA A 235 9.04 26.45 -9.94
C ALA A 235 7.74 26.33 -9.12
N LYS A 236 7.79 25.55 -8.03
CA LYS A 236 6.69 25.24 -7.10
C LYS A 236 5.53 24.41 -7.63
N GLU A 237 5.49 24.04 -8.92
CA GLU A 237 4.40 23.20 -9.43
C GLU A 237 4.40 21.79 -8.79
N ASP A 238 5.53 21.33 -8.27
CA ASP A 238 5.64 20.09 -7.49
C ASP A 238 4.88 20.14 -6.16
N GLU A 239 4.67 21.34 -5.59
CA GLU A 239 3.87 21.54 -4.37
C GLU A 239 2.40 21.19 -4.56
N LEU A 240 1.90 21.18 -5.81
CA LEU A 240 0.52 20.80 -6.16
C LEU A 240 0.29 19.28 -6.12
N PHE A 241 1.34 18.49 -5.90
CA PHE A 241 1.33 17.03 -5.96
C PHE A 241 1.88 16.39 -4.67
N GLN A 242 1.63 17.00 -3.52
CA GLN A 242 2.14 16.56 -2.22
C GLN A 242 1.22 15.54 -1.57
N GLY A 243 1.77 14.36 -1.29
CA GLY A 243 1.07 13.31 -0.55
C GLY A 243 0.74 13.77 0.88
N ARG A 244 -0.47 13.41 1.35
CA ARG A 244 -1.06 13.85 2.65
C ARG A 244 -1.38 15.34 2.74
N VAL A 245 -1.15 16.11 1.69
CA VAL A 245 -1.47 17.55 1.63
C VAL A 245 -2.59 17.79 0.62
N ASN A 246 -2.34 17.64 -0.68
CA ASN A 246 -3.31 17.93 -1.75
C ASN A 246 -3.40 16.86 -2.84
N LEU A 247 -2.59 15.79 -2.75
CA LEU A 247 -2.64 14.64 -3.65
C LEU A 247 -3.34 13.46 -2.99
N LYS A 248 -4.54 13.14 -3.48
CA LYS A 248 -5.33 11.96 -3.07
C LYS A 248 -5.59 11.91 -1.57
N VAL A 249 -6.12 13.01 -1.05
CA VAL A 249 -6.39 13.25 0.38
C VAL A 249 -7.89 13.34 0.63
N CYS A 250 -8.36 12.75 1.74
CA CYS A 250 -9.77 12.80 2.10
C CYS A 250 -10.19 14.20 2.54
N ILE A 251 -11.38 14.62 2.10
CA ILE A 251 -12.03 15.84 2.56
C ILE A 251 -12.82 15.51 3.82
N PRO A 252 -12.72 16.28 4.91
CA PRO A 252 -13.47 16.04 6.14
C PRO A 252 -14.97 16.34 5.97
N ALA A 253 -15.81 15.66 6.73
CA ALA A 253 -17.23 15.98 6.81
C ALA A 253 -17.45 17.17 7.77
N SER A 254 -18.33 18.12 7.44
CA SER A 254 -18.77 19.17 8.37
C SER A 254 -19.72 18.64 9.45
N GLY A 255 -20.36 17.51 9.19
CA GLY A 255 -21.34 16.86 10.05
C GLY A 255 -21.22 15.33 9.99
N PRO A 256 -22.30 14.57 10.22
CA PRO A 256 -22.27 13.12 10.10
C PRO A 256 -21.78 12.68 8.72
N ALA A 257 -20.72 11.88 8.70
CA ALA A 257 -20.20 11.28 7.48
C ALA A 257 -20.99 10.03 7.05
N GLY A 258 -21.96 9.57 7.84
CA GLY A 258 -22.71 8.35 7.57
C GLY A 258 -24.20 8.46 7.90
N VAL A 259 -24.97 7.60 7.22
CA VAL A 259 -26.41 7.46 7.35
C VAL A 259 -26.79 6.03 7.70
N THR A 260 -27.98 5.83 8.26
CA THR A 260 -28.58 4.50 8.42
C THR A 260 -29.69 4.36 7.38
N VAL A 261 -29.60 3.31 6.56
CA VAL A 261 -30.55 3.02 5.49
C VAL A 261 -31.53 1.96 5.98
N LEU A 262 -32.82 2.27 5.92
CA LEU A 262 -33.91 1.40 6.32
C LEU A 262 -34.34 0.45 5.20
N PRO A 263 -35.03 -0.66 5.53
CA PRO A 263 -35.60 -1.56 4.54
C PRO A 263 -36.45 -0.80 3.53
N LYS A 264 -36.48 -1.29 2.27
CA LYS A 264 -37.34 -0.70 1.23
C LYS A 264 -38.78 -0.59 1.73
N ARG A 265 -39.42 0.57 1.52
CA ARG A 265 -40.81 0.82 1.95
C ARG A 265 -41.71 -0.30 1.44
N LYS A 266 -42.37 -1.03 2.35
CA LYS A 266 -43.36 -2.04 1.99
C LYS A 266 -44.54 -1.32 1.34
N VAL A 267 -44.67 -1.43 0.03
CA VAL A 267 -45.93 -1.11 -0.64
C VAL A 267 -46.96 -2.09 -0.09
N SER A 268 -47.94 -1.59 0.65
CA SER A 268 -48.98 -2.41 1.27
C SER A 268 -49.93 -2.96 0.21
N ASN A 269 -49.52 -4.02 -0.49
CA ASN A 269 -50.47 -4.92 -1.11
C ASN A 269 -50.96 -5.88 -0.03
N LYS A 270 -52.09 -5.52 0.59
CA LYS A 270 -52.85 -6.40 1.47
C LYS A 270 -53.21 -7.69 0.71
N ARG A 271 -52.54 -8.80 1.01
CA ARG A 271 -53.18 -10.12 1.04
C ARG A 271 -52.58 -10.94 2.17
N LYS A 272 -53.44 -11.21 3.15
CA LYS A 272 -53.20 -12.00 4.36
C LYS A 272 -53.05 -13.47 3.99
N THR A 273 -52.10 -14.16 4.63
CA THR A 273 -52.27 -15.57 5.07
C THR A 273 -51.31 -15.85 6.26
N PRO A 274 -51.71 -16.68 7.26
CA PRO A 274 -51.14 -16.71 8.62
C PRO A 274 -50.07 -17.82 8.86
N PRO A 275 -49.48 -17.91 10.08
CA PRO A 275 -48.19 -18.55 10.35
C PRO A 275 -48.27 -19.98 10.91
N LEU A 276 -47.18 -20.75 10.77
CA LEU A 276 -46.88 -21.98 11.52
C LEU A 276 -45.40 -21.91 11.92
N LEU A 277 -45.09 -21.60 13.18
CA LEU A 277 -44.86 -22.49 14.34
C LEU A 277 -43.37 -22.52 14.71
N SER A 278 -43.12 -21.94 15.88
CA SER A 278 -41.87 -21.92 16.63
C SER A 278 -41.59 -23.27 17.30
N PHE A 279 -40.31 -23.56 17.56
CA PHE A 279 -39.90 -24.42 18.66
C PHE A 279 -38.69 -23.81 19.38
N ASN A 280 -38.82 -23.74 20.70
CA ASN A 280 -37.89 -23.15 21.66
C ASN A 280 -36.90 -24.19 22.23
N PHE A 281 -35.80 -23.63 22.71
CA PHE A 281 -34.70 -24.18 23.50
C PHE A 281 -35.08 -25.10 24.68
N LEU A 282 -34.15 -26.00 25.03
CA LEU A 282 -33.96 -26.49 26.39
C LEU A 282 -32.47 -26.43 26.77
N SER A 283 -32.23 -25.80 27.92
CA SER A 283 -30.96 -25.66 28.65
C SER A 283 -30.76 -26.80 29.66
N GLY A 284 -29.51 -27.17 29.93
CA GLY A 284 -29.14 -27.97 31.11
C GLY A 284 -27.64 -27.87 31.43
N GLN A 285 -27.31 -27.35 32.62
CA GLN A 285 -26.05 -27.57 33.35
C GLN A 285 -26.39 -28.30 34.67
N PRO A 286 -25.44 -29.02 35.32
CA PRO A 286 -24.67 -28.39 36.42
C PRO A 286 -23.20 -28.84 36.61
N GLU A 287 -22.52 -28.06 37.46
CA GLU A 287 -21.18 -28.07 38.13
C GLU A 287 -20.77 -29.38 38.85
N VAL A 288 -19.57 -29.67 39.40
CA VAL A 288 -18.13 -29.24 39.42
C VAL A 288 -17.43 -30.31 40.31
N GLU A 289 -16.21 -30.80 40.00
CA GLU A 289 -15.08 -30.86 40.95
C GLU A 289 -13.78 -31.44 40.36
N SER A 290 -12.69 -31.00 40.98
CA SER A 290 -11.33 -30.87 40.48
C SER A 290 -10.45 -32.12 40.65
N SER A 291 -9.58 -32.37 39.68
CA SER A 291 -8.28 -33.00 39.92
C SER A 291 -7.19 -32.29 39.12
N ILE A 292 -6.27 -31.69 39.87
CA ILE A 292 -5.07 -31.00 39.41
C ILE A 292 -4.21 -31.97 38.59
N VAL A 293 -4.11 -31.69 37.28
CA VAL A 293 -3.03 -32.17 36.43
C VAL A 293 -2.46 -30.95 35.72
N ASN A 294 -1.13 -30.82 35.83
CA ASN A 294 -0.30 -29.74 35.31
C ASN A 294 -0.78 -29.15 33.99
N PHE A 295 -0.78 -27.81 33.94
CA PHE A 295 -0.98 -26.94 32.78
C PHE A 295 -0.58 -27.61 31.45
N GLN A 296 -1.55 -28.27 30.83
CA GLN A 296 -1.56 -28.41 29.39
C GLN A 296 -2.16 -27.12 28.86
N ALA A 297 -1.30 -26.29 28.25
CA ALA A 297 -1.69 -25.32 27.23
C ALA A 297 -2.36 -26.07 26.06
N SER A 298 -3.54 -26.60 26.31
CA SER A 298 -4.36 -27.38 25.41
C SER A 298 -5.36 -26.39 24.80
N GLY A 299 -4.96 -25.89 23.63
CA GLY A 299 -5.73 -24.94 22.84
C GLY A 299 -4.89 -24.23 21.77
N TYR A 300 -3.56 -24.27 21.88
CA TYR A 300 -2.66 -23.49 21.03
C TYR A 300 -1.54 -24.28 20.38
N TYR A 301 -1.80 -25.54 20.03
CA TYR A 301 -0.93 -26.30 19.15
C TYR A 301 -1.74 -26.79 17.96
N TYR A 302 -1.23 -26.53 16.77
CA TYR A 302 -1.53 -27.38 15.61
C TYR A 302 -1.11 -28.79 16.05
N GLN A 303 -2.06 -29.65 16.38
CA GLN A 303 -1.80 -30.91 17.10
C GLN A 303 -0.95 -31.91 16.28
N ASP A 304 -0.71 -31.62 15.01
CA ASP A 304 -0.08 -32.51 14.03
C ASP A 304 1.40 -32.16 13.69
N LEU A 305 1.99 -31.11 14.28
CA LEU A 305 3.38 -30.67 14.02
C LEU A 305 4.43 -31.36 14.95
N LYS A 306 5.44 -32.02 14.38
CA LYS A 306 6.55 -32.69 15.10
C LYS A 306 7.90 -31.97 14.92
N GLU A 307 8.60 -31.66 16.02
CA GLU A 307 9.85 -30.87 16.05
C GLU A 307 11.12 -31.75 16.03
N PHE A 308 12.14 -31.31 15.28
CA PHE A 308 13.47 -31.92 15.16
C PHE A 308 14.58 -30.86 15.35
N ASN A 309 15.49 -31.08 16.31
CA ASN A 309 16.65 -30.21 16.55
C ASN A 309 17.85 -30.67 15.71
N LEU A 310 18.41 -29.76 14.89
CA LEU A 310 19.49 -30.05 13.93
C LEU A 310 20.90 -29.81 14.48
N GLY A 311 21.09 -29.95 15.79
CA GLY A 311 22.42 -29.96 16.44
C GLY A 311 22.87 -28.63 17.04
N SER A 312 21.97 -27.65 17.22
CA SER A 312 22.27 -26.37 17.87
C SER A 312 21.64 -26.28 19.26
N SER A 313 22.07 -25.30 20.07
CA SER A 313 21.30 -24.90 21.26
C SER A 313 19.90 -24.48 20.81
N ARG A 314 18.87 -24.79 21.61
CA ARG A 314 17.47 -24.47 21.28
C ARG A 314 17.24 -22.96 21.03
N GLN A 315 18.19 -22.11 21.43
CA GLN A 315 18.11 -20.65 21.48
C GLN A 315 18.51 -20.01 20.14
N ASN A 316 19.41 -20.67 19.40
CA ASN A 316 20.08 -20.10 18.23
C ASN A 316 19.56 -20.66 16.91
N GLY A 317 18.93 -21.84 16.93
CA GLY A 317 18.64 -22.60 15.72
C GLY A 317 19.92 -23.09 15.03
N PRO A 318 19.79 -23.91 13.96
CA PRO A 318 18.56 -24.15 13.21
C PRO A 318 17.58 -25.16 13.85
N PHE A 319 16.28 -24.82 13.88
CA PHE A 319 15.21 -25.80 14.13
C PHE A 319 14.46 -26.15 12.86
N LEU A 320 13.91 -27.36 12.85
CA LEU A 320 13.01 -27.85 11.83
C LEU A 320 11.79 -28.49 12.50
N ALA A 321 10.58 -28.11 12.12
CA ALA A 321 9.35 -28.78 12.55
C ALA A 321 8.52 -29.16 11.33
N LEU A 322 7.91 -30.35 11.37
CA LEU A 322 7.23 -30.97 10.24
C LEU A 322 5.82 -31.46 10.63
N ASP A 323 4.81 -31.08 9.87
CA ASP A 323 3.51 -31.76 9.81
C ASP A 323 3.48 -32.54 8.49
N TYR A 324 3.56 -33.86 8.56
CA TYR A 324 3.66 -34.70 7.37
C TYR A 324 2.33 -34.80 6.61
N GLU A 325 1.19 -34.77 7.30
CA GLU A 325 -0.13 -34.92 6.67
C GLU A 325 -0.51 -33.66 5.90
N ASN A 326 -0.29 -32.49 6.50
CA ASN A 326 -0.50 -31.20 5.86
C ASN A 326 0.76 -30.67 5.19
N LYS A 327 1.79 -31.52 5.05
CA LYS A 327 3.13 -31.24 4.47
C LYS A 327 3.63 -29.86 4.87
N ILE A 328 3.60 -29.49 6.15
CA ILE A 328 4.12 -28.21 6.63
C ILE A 328 5.53 -28.41 7.12
N MET A 329 6.44 -27.54 6.72
CA MET A 329 7.80 -27.44 7.20
C MET A 329 7.99 -26.06 7.83
N VAL A 330 8.64 -25.99 8.98
CA VAL A 330 8.96 -24.74 9.66
C VAL A 330 10.41 -24.79 10.04
N THR A 331 11.18 -23.83 9.54
CA THR A 331 12.61 -23.69 9.78
C THR A 331 12.89 -22.37 10.47
N PHE A 332 13.57 -22.41 11.62
CA PHE A 332 13.93 -21.21 12.37
C PHE A 332 15.44 -21.01 12.43
N ARG A 333 15.91 -19.77 12.26
CA ARG A 333 17.31 -19.38 12.45
C ARG A 333 17.42 -17.98 13.07
N LEU A 334 18.53 -17.74 13.76
CA LEU A 334 18.86 -16.43 14.33
C LEU A 334 19.61 -15.57 13.30
N HIS A 335 19.38 -14.25 13.29
CA HIS A 335 20.08 -13.32 12.40
C HIS A 335 21.47 -12.95 12.92
N GLY A 336 22.43 -12.61 12.04
CA GLY A 336 23.79 -12.18 12.43
C GLY A 336 23.88 -10.90 13.31
N PRO A 337 25.10 -10.53 13.77
CA PRO A 337 25.37 -9.42 14.69
C PRO A 337 24.68 -8.09 14.32
N PRO A 338 24.38 -7.20 15.30
CA PRO A 338 24.76 -7.28 16.71
C PRO A 338 23.78 -8.15 17.51
N LEU A 339 24.30 -9.20 18.16
CA LEU A 339 23.53 -10.10 19.03
C LEU A 339 24.22 -10.26 20.38
N ARG A 340 23.43 -10.45 21.45
CA ARG A 340 23.95 -10.63 22.83
C ARG A 340 24.19 -12.09 23.24
N PHE A 341 24.10 -13.05 22.31
CA PHE A 341 24.18 -14.49 22.59
C PHE A 341 25.31 -15.17 21.81
N ILE A 342 25.78 -16.31 22.33
CA ILE A 342 26.98 -17.03 21.86
C ILE A 342 26.60 -17.98 20.70
N GLY A 343 27.28 -17.85 19.56
CA GLY A 343 27.21 -18.78 18.42
C GLY A 343 28.55 -18.86 17.68
N SER A 344 28.82 -19.97 17.00
CA SER A 344 30.06 -20.14 16.23
C SER A 344 29.93 -19.48 14.84
N ASN A 345 31.04 -19.16 14.16
CA ASN A 345 31.04 -18.37 12.92
C ASN A 345 30.36 -18.99 11.68
N GLU A 346 30.11 -20.30 11.63
CA GLU A 346 29.35 -21.00 10.57
C GLU A 346 27.85 -20.84 10.84
N GLU A 347 27.48 -20.53 12.08
CA GLU A 347 26.11 -20.25 12.50
C GLU A 347 25.75 -18.75 12.36
N ILE A 348 26.74 -17.86 12.21
CA ILE A 348 26.50 -16.42 12.02
C ILE A 348 26.16 -16.13 10.56
N ARG A 349 24.87 -15.95 10.29
CA ARG A 349 24.37 -15.57 8.96
C ARG A 349 23.49 -14.33 9.05
N TYR A 350 23.86 -13.28 8.32
CA TYR A 350 23.05 -12.06 8.22
C TYR A 350 21.74 -12.35 7.47
N ILE A 351 20.63 -11.69 7.84
CA ILE A 351 19.34 -11.84 7.15
C ILE A 351 19.52 -11.64 5.64
N ALA A 352 20.31 -10.66 5.22
CA ALA A 352 20.60 -10.45 3.80
C ALA A 352 21.28 -11.66 3.13
N ASN A 353 22.21 -12.34 3.83
CA ASN A 353 22.86 -13.55 3.32
C ASN A 353 21.91 -14.74 3.30
N GLU A 354 21.09 -14.93 4.33
CA GLU A 354 20.06 -15.99 4.36
C GLU A 354 19.03 -15.79 3.25
N LEU A 355 18.56 -14.55 3.03
CA LEU A 355 17.67 -14.23 1.91
C LEU A 355 18.36 -14.43 0.55
N ASP A 356 19.68 -14.25 0.47
CA ASP A 356 20.44 -14.52 -0.75
C ASP A 356 20.69 -15.99 -1.04
N ASP A 357 20.86 -16.79 0.01
CA ASP A 357 21.11 -18.22 -0.08
C ASP A 357 19.78 -19.02 -0.14
N LEU A 358 18.67 -18.41 0.27
CA LEU A 358 17.32 -18.95 0.10
C LEU A 358 16.98 -19.02 -1.40
N ILE A 359 16.77 -20.25 -1.87
CA ILE A 359 16.32 -20.51 -3.25
C ILE A 359 14.93 -19.89 -3.46
N GLY A 360 14.08 -19.97 -2.43
CA GLY A 360 12.69 -19.49 -2.40
C GLY A 360 11.75 -20.29 -3.31
N ALA A 361 10.49 -20.44 -2.90
CA ALA A 361 9.48 -21.21 -3.63
C ALA A 361 8.06 -20.62 -3.43
N PRO A 362 7.06 -21.01 -4.24
CA PRO A 362 5.70 -20.45 -4.17
C PRO A 362 4.97 -20.60 -2.85
N ASN A 363 5.39 -21.56 -2.02
CA ASN A 363 4.79 -21.84 -0.72
C ASN A 363 5.76 -21.53 0.44
N THR A 364 6.78 -20.72 0.17
CA THR A 364 7.75 -20.28 1.17
C THR A 364 7.26 -18.98 1.78
N VAL A 365 7.10 -18.96 3.10
CA VAL A 365 6.82 -17.75 3.88
C VAL A 365 8.07 -17.42 4.67
N VAL A 366 8.63 -16.25 4.44
CA VAL A 366 9.77 -15.74 5.19
C VAL A 366 9.29 -14.62 6.11
N VAL A 367 9.40 -14.86 7.41
CA VAL A 367 9.05 -13.85 8.42
C VAL A 367 10.33 -13.38 9.08
N PHE A 368 10.64 -12.09 8.99
CA PHE A 368 11.77 -11.51 9.69
C PHE A 368 11.41 -10.20 10.37
N GLY A 369 12.17 -9.84 11.40
CA GLY A 369 12.09 -8.54 12.03
C GLY A 369 13.45 -8.17 12.56
N ILE A 370 13.79 -6.90 12.44
CA ILE A 370 15.09 -6.38 12.83
C ILE A 370 14.86 -5.07 13.57
N TRP A 371 14.99 -5.10 14.89
CA TRP A 371 14.82 -3.89 15.69
C TRP A 371 15.55 -4.01 17.03
N ALA A 372 15.49 -5.18 17.67
CA ALA A 372 16.18 -5.40 18.92
C ALA A 372 17.70 -5.32 18.71
N HIS A 373 18.39 -4.63 19.62
CA HIS A 373 19.85 -4.47 19.70
C HIS A 373 20.49 -3.37 18.82
N PHE A 374 19.71 -2.62 18.04
CA PHE A 374 20.22 -1.46 17.27
C PHE A 374 20.17 -0.13 18.05
N GLY A 375 19.39 -0.04 19.14
CA GLY A 375 19.21 1.19 19.93
C GLY A 375 20.43 1.71 20.69
N SER A 376 21.57 1.04 20.58
CA SER A 376 22.85 1.53 21.12
C SER A 376 23.69 2.28 20.09
N PHE A 377 23.31 2.21 18.82
CA PHE A 377 24.05 2.76 17.69
C PHE A 377 23.30 3.96 17.08
N PRO A 378 23.99 4.82 16.30
CA PRO A 378 23.34 5.85 15.50
C PRO A 378 22.34 5.23 14.53
N ILE A 379 21.24 5.94 14.24
CA ILE A 379 20.14 5.43 13.40
C ILE A 379 20.62 5.10 11.96
N GLU A 380 21.71 5.72 11.52
CA GLU A 380 22.44 5.45 10.28
C GLU A 380 22.89 3.99 10.17
N VAL A 381 23.32 3.37 11.28
CA VAL A 381 23.68 1.93 11.32
C VAL A 381 22.47 1.07 10.97
N TYR A 382 21.29 1.45 11.47
CA TYR A 382 20.05 0.76 11.22
C TYR A 382 19.54 0.99 9.78
N ILE A 383 19.59 2.24 9.28
CA ILE A 383 19.27 2.59 7.89
C ILE A 383 20.10 1.77 6.92
N ARG A 384 21.43 1.75 7.08
CA ARG A 384 22.34 1.01 6.20
C ARG A 384 22.12 -0.51 6.25
N ARG A 385 21.86 -1.06 7.44
CA ARG A 385 21.52 -2.49 7.59
C ARG A 385 20.22 -2.83 6.86
N LEU A 386 19.21 -1.98 6.99
CA LEU A 386 17.93 -2.17 6.32
C LEU A 386 18.01 -1.99 4.81
N GLN A 387 18.81 -1.06 4.29
CA GLN A 387 19.07 -0.93 2.84
C GLN A 387 19.69 -2.21 2.26
N ARG A 388 20.55 -2.89 3.02
CA ARG A 388 21.15 -4.18 2.62
C ARG A 388 20.15 -5.32 2.65
N ILE A 389 19.32 -5.40 3.70
CA ILE A 389 18.24 -6.39 3.77
C ILE A 389 17.21 -6.12 2.68
N ARG A 390 16.84 -4.87 2.43
CA ARG A 390 15.98 -4.44 1.32
C ARG A 390 16.55 -4.96 0.00
N SER A 391 17.84 -4.78 -0.23
CA SER A 391 18.52 -5.25 -1.43
C SER A 391 18.48 -6.78 -1.55
N ALA A 392 18.67 -7.52 -0.46
CA ALA A 392 18.58 -8.98 -0.46
C ALA A 392 17.15 -9.50 -0.60
N VAL A 393 16.16 -8.81 -0.02
CA VAL A 393 14.73 -9.04 -0.22
C VAL A 393 14.38 -8.83 -1.68
N VAL A 394 14.86 -7.77 -2.30
CA VAL A 394 14.69 -7.52 -3.74
C VAL A 394 15.28 -8.68 -4.53
N ARG A 395 16.51 -9.10 -4.23
CA ARG A 395 17.11 -10.25 -4.92
C ARG A 395 16.35 -11.57 -4.67
N LEU A 396 15.85 -11.82 -3.47
CA LEU A 396 15.08 -13.03 -3.15
C LEU A 396 13.74 -13.02 -3.88
N LEU A 397 13.04 -11.88 -3.87
CA LEU A 397 11.79 -11.73 -4.60
C LEU A 397 12.02 -11.73 -6.12
N ASP A 398 13.17 -11.28 -6.60
CA ASP A 398 13.54 -11.41 -8.01
C ASP A 398 13.76 -12.89 -8.39
N ARG A 399 14.42 -13.67 -7.54
CA ARG A 399 14.66 -15.11 -7.76
C ARG A 399 13.42 -15.97 -7.54
N ALA A 400 12.66 -15.67 -6.49
CA ALA A 400 11.50 -16.41 -6.01
C ALA A 400 10.34 -15.46 -5.64
N PRO A 401 9.67 -14.87 -6.66
CA PRO A 401 8.69 -13.78 -6.49
C PRO A 401 7.40 -14.16 -5.77
N LYS A 402 7.14 -15.46 -5.61
CA LYS A 402 5.99 -15.98 -4.87
C LYS A 402 6.30 -16.26 -3.38
N THR A 403 7.54 -16.03 -2.95
CA THR A 403 7.89 -16.07 -1.53
C THR A 403 7.16 -14.95 -0.81
N VAL A 404 6.36 -15.28 0.20
CA VAL A 404 5.67 -14.27 1.01
C VAL A 404 6.64 -13.75 2.06
N ILE A 405 6.93 -12.46 2.02
CA ILE A 405 7.80 -11.82 3.00
C ILE A 405 6.95 -11.04 3.98
N ILE A 406 7.03 -11.41 5.25
CA ILE A 406 6.32 -10.74 6.34
C ILE A 406 7.37 -10.05 7.21
N ILE A 407 7.26 -8.73 7.33
CA ILE A 407 8.09 -7.91 8.18
C ILE A 407 7.27 -7.55 9.42
N ARG A 408 7.79 -7.93 10.58
CA ARG A 408 7.15 -7.61 11.87
C ARG A 408 7.76 -6.34 12.45
N THR A 409 6.91 -5.40 12.86
CA THR A 409 7.34 -4.15 13.52
C THR A 409 7.73 -4.39 14.98
N ALA A 410 8.35 -3.38 15.62
CA ALA A 410 8.79 -3.49 17.02
C ALA A 410 7.61 -3.65 18.00
N ASN A 411 7.84 -4.31 19.14
CA ASN A 411 6.88 -4.27 20.26
C ASN A 411 7.25 -3.14 21.25
N PRO A 412 6.26 -2.42 21.82
CA PRO A 412 6.47 -1.59 23.01
C PRO A 412 6.80 -2.48 24.22
N LYS A 413 7.74 -2.07 25.08
CA LYS A 413 8.38 -2.96 26.09
C LYS A 413 8.02 -2.63 27.55
N ALA A 414 8.13 -3.54 28.49
CA ALA A 414 8.22 -3.17 29.91
C ALA A 414 9.70 -2.81 30.17
N LEU A 415 10.03 -1.56 30.49
CA LEU A 415 11.42 -1.10 30.44
C LEU A 415 12.16 -1.34 31.77
N TRP A 416 13.31 -2.02 31.68
CA TRP A 416 14.41 -1.91 32.66
C TRP A 416 15.42 -0.84 32.20
N LEU A 417 16.19 -0.22 33.11
CA LEU A 417 17.12 0.86 32.73
C LEU A 417 18.15 0.44 31.67
N TYR A 418 18.72 -0.76 31.82
CA TYR A 418 19.67 -1.31 30.86
C TYR A 418 19.06 -1.40 29.45
N GLU A 419 17.79 -1.79 29.34
CA GLU A 419 17.07 -1.87 28.07
C GLU A 419 16.72 -0.48 27.54
N THR A 420 16.46 0.49 28.41
CA THR A 420 16.21 1.88 28.00
C THR A 420 17.43 2.52 27.34
N ILE A 421 18.62 2.32 27.91
CA ILE A 421 19.87 2.90 27.38
C ILE A 421 20.34 2.18 26.11
N THR A 422 19.90 0.94 25.90
CA THR A 422 20.42 0.09 24.81
C THR A 422 19.40 -0.25 23.72
N ASN A 423 18.10 -0.04 23.97
CA ASN A 423 16.97 -0.44 23.10
C ASN A 423 15.65 0.29 23.48
N SER A 424 15.64 1.63 23.47
CA SER A 424 14.49 2.45 23.90
C SER A 424 13.26 2.34 23.00
N ASP A 425 12.07 2.62 23.55
CA ASP A 425 10.81 2.63 22.80
C ASP A 425 10.71 3.83 21.87
N TRP A 426 11.30 4.97 22.26
CA TRP A 426 11.44 6.13 21.38
C TRP A 426 12.26 5.79 20.13
N PHE A 427 13.42 5.15 20.30
CA PHE A 427 14.27 4.75 19.16
C PHE A 427 13.57 3.67 18.32
N SER A 428 12.82 2.76 18.95
CA SER A 428 12.05 1.73 18.25
C SER A 428 10.98 2.31 17.32
N VAL A 429 10.33 3.43 17.68
CA VAL A 429 9.40 4.15 16.80
C VAL A 429 10.11 4.83 15.63
N GLN A 430 11.31 5.40 15.85
CA GLN A 430 12.09 5.96 14.74
C GLN A 430 12.56 4.84 13.80
N CYS A 431 13.01 3.71 14.34
CA CYS A 431 13.29 2.50 13.56
C CYS A 431 12.07 2.03 12.78
N ASP A 432 10.86 2.04 13.35
CA ASP A 432 9.65 1.64 12.63
C ASP A 432 9.31 2.59 11.47
N LYS A 433 9.46 3.91 11.66
CA LYS A 433 9.34 4.90 10.59
C LYS A 433 10.35 4.63 9.47
N VAL A 434 11.61 4.39 9.83
CA VAL A 434 12.68 4.06 8.87
C VAL A 434 12.40 2.72 8.19
N LEU A 435 11.96 1.69 8.91
CA LEU A 435 11.62 0.37 8.39
C LEU A 435 10.50 0.48 7.36
N ARG A 436 9.41 1.18 7.70
CA ARG A 436 8.30 1.42 6.78
C ARG A 436 8.71 2.26 5.59
N ALA A 437 9.63 3.20 5.76
CA ALA A 437 10.16 4.02 4.68
C ALA A 437 11.07 3.20 3.75
N ILE A 438 11.98 2.40 4.29
CA ILE A 438 12.93 1.58 3.54
C ILE A 438 12.23 0.43 2.84
N PHE A 439 11.23 -0.21 3.43
CA PHE A 439 10.48 -1.29 2.75
C PHE A 439 9.26 -0.78 1.97
N LYS A 440 9.02 0.54 1.99
CA LYS A 440 7.99 1.17 1.18
C LYS A 440 8.19 0.77 -0.29
N GLY A 441 7.11 0.29 -0.90
CA GLY A 441 7.13 -0.12 -2.30
C GLY A 441 7.70 -1.51 -2.59
N LEU A 442 8.05 -2.33 -1.59
CA LEU A 442 8.31 -3.76 -1.78
C LEU A 442 7.07 -4.60 -1.50
N ASN A 443 6.99 -5.78 -2.13
CA ASN A 443 5.93 -6.75 -1.89
C ASN A 443 6.19 -7.51 -0.58
N VAL A 444 6.01 -6.80 0.53
CA VAL A 444 6.18 -7.30 1.88
C VAL A 444 4.93 -6.96 2.70
N HIS A 445 4.52 -7.86 3.57
CA HIS A 445 3.40 -7.63 4.49
C HIS A 445 3.94 -7.12 5.81
N LEU A 446 3.31 -6.11 6.40
CA LEU A 446 3.67 -5.58 7.71
C LEU A 446 2.68 -6.08 8.75
N ILE A 447 3.18 -6.75 9.79
CA ILE A 447 2.42 -6.98 11.02
C ILE A 447 2.73 -5.81 11.95
N ASP A 448 1.73 -4.96 12.19
CA ASP A 448 1.85 -3.78 13.04
C ASP A 448 1.78 -4.17 14.52
N ALA A 449 2.82 -4.88 14.96
CA ALA A 449 2.91 -5.40 16.31
C ALA A 449 2.88 -4.27 17.36
N TRP A 450 3.30 -3.06 16.99
CA TRP A 450 3.28 -1.89 17.85
C TRP A 450 1.86 -1.48 18.26
N GLU A 451 1.00 -1.19 17.29
CA GLU A 451 -0.40 -0.78 17.52
C GLU A 451 -1.20 -1.91 18.18
N MET A 452 -0.94 -3.16 17.77
CA MET A 452 -1.64 -4.33 18.31
C MET A 452 -1.34 -4.58 19.80
N VAL A 453 -0.11 -4.32 20.25
CA VAL A 453 0.25 -4.42 21.68
C VAL A 453 -0.31 -3.22 22.45
N LEU A 454 -0.22 -2.01 21.87
CA LEU A 454 -0.63 -0.77 22.53
C LEU A 454 -2.15 -0.69 22.75
N ALA A 455 -2.94 -1.19 21.80
CA ALA A 455 -4.40 -1.25 21.90
C ALA A 455 -4.90 -2.36 22.83
N HIS A 456 -4.06 -3.32 23.21
CA HIS A 456 -4.44 -4.40 24.12
C HIS A 456 -4.33 -3.95 25.57
N HIS A 457 -5.20 -4.46 26.44
CA HIS A 457 -5.19 -4.15 27.88
C HIS A 457 -4.07 -4.84 28.68
N LEU A 458 -3.28 -5.74 28.07
CA LEU A 458 -2.22 -6.47 28.77
C LEU A 458 -0.95 -5.60 28.84
N PRO A 459 -0.02 -5.88 29.77
CA PRO A 459 1.22 -5.11 29.89
C PRO A 459 2.05 -5.11 28.61
N ASN A 460 2.58 -3.94 28.25
CA ASN A 460 3.57 -3.81 27.18
C ASN A 460 4.77 -4.70 27.49
N SER A 461 5.20 -5.53 26.54
CA SER A 461 6.31 -6.44 26.73
C SER A 461 7.09 -6.61 25.44
N LEU A 462 8.42 -6.65 25.55
CA LEU A 462 9.28 -7.02 24.41
C LEU A 462 8.86 -8.38 23.83
N HIS A 463 8.32 -9.24 24.69
CA HIS A 463 7.72 -10.52 24.33
C HIS A 463 6.22 -10.52 24.69
N PRO A 464 5.32 -10.22 23.74
CA PRO A 464 3.89 -10.11 23.97
C PRO A 464 3.27 -11.41 24.51
N GLN A 465 2.18 -11.30 25.27
CA GLN A 465 1.51 -12.49 25.81
C GLN A 465 0.74 -13.28 24.73
N PRO A 466 0.45 -14.59 24.96
CA PRO A 466 -0.14 -15.46 23.95
C PRO A 466 -1.42 -14.94 23.24
N PRO A 467 -2.36 -14.24 23.88
CA PRO A 467 -3.55 -13.70 23.19
C PRO A 467 -3.20 -12.62 22.15
N ILE A 468 -2.21 -11.78 22.44
CA ILE A 468 -1.71 -10.77 21.51
C ILE A 468 -0.97 -11.46 20.36
N ILE A 469 -0.13 -12.46 20.68
CA ILE A 469 0.56 -13.28 19.68
C ILE A 469 -0.47 -13.99 18.79
N LYS A 470 -1.58 -14.49 19.33
CA LYS A 470 -2.66 -15.12 18.56
C LYS A 470 -3.25 -14.16 17.54
N ASN A 471 -3.54 -12.92 17.92
CA ASN A 471 -4.04 -11.92 16.97
C ASN A 471 -2.97 -11.51 15.93
N MET A 472 -1.69 -11.45 16.33
CA MET A 472 -0.57 -11.21 15.40
C MET A 472 -0.33 -12.37 14.43
N MET A 473 -0.60 -13.59 14.89
CA MET A 473 -0.44 -14.86 14.16
C MET A 473 -1.77 -15.35 13.59
N ASP A 474 -2.82 -14.52 13.63
CA ASP A 474 -4.07 -14.75 12.90
C ASP A 474 -3.82 -14.45 11.42
N LEU A 475 -3.04 -15.35 10.85
CA LEU A 475 -2.59 -15.34 9.48
C LEU A 475 -3.75 -15.57 8.51
N ASP A 476 -4.96 -15.89 8.96
CA ASP A 476 -6.10 -16.05 8.06
C ASP A 476 -6.47 -14.73 7.37
N ASN A 477 -6.26 -13.57 7.98
CA ASN A 477 -6.47 -12.28 7.30
C ASN A 477 -5.33 -11.89 6.35
N ILE A 478 -4.09 -12.33 6.62
CA ILE A 478 -2.89 -12.04 5.78
C ILE A 478 -2.72 -13.08 4.66
N MET A 479 -3.13 -14.33 4.90
CA MET A 479 -3.14 -15.45 3.95
C MET A 479 -4.44 -15.54 3.14
N LYS A 480 -5.52 -14.84 3.51
CA LYS A 480 -6.63 -14.58 2.57
C LYS A 480 -6.23 -13.59 1.48
N GLU A 481 -5.23 -12.73 1.73
CA GLU A 481 -4.65 -11.81 0.74
C GLU A 481 -3.50 -12.42 -0.09
N SER A 482 -2.83 -13.47 0.41
CA SER A 482 -1.80 -14.23 -0.31
C SER A 482 -2.29 -15.64 -0.65
N SER A 483 -2.57 -15.90 -1.94
CA SER A 483 -3.26 -17.07 -2.51
C SER A 483 -2.84 -18.46 -1.99
N PHE A 484 -3.20 -18.82 -0.76
CA PHE A 484 -3.06 -20.16 -0.21
C PHE A 484 -4.44 -20.81 -0.18
N LYS A 485 -4.70 -21.71 -1.13
CA LYS A 485 -5.86 -22.61 -1.11
C LYS A 485 -5.35 -24.05 -0.98
N GLY A 486 -5.62 -24.68 0.16
CA GLY A 486 -5.56 -26.13 0.33
C GLY A 486 -4.32 -26.67 1.02
N ARG A 487 -4.53 -27.73 1.80
CA ARG A 487 -3.53 -28.51 2.54
C ARG A 487 -2.39 -28.97 1.61
N THR A 488 -1.16 -28.85 2.09
CA THR A 488 0.11 -29.47 1.64
C THR A 488 1.22 -28.65 0.94
N CYS A 489 2.38 -28.60 1.63
CA CYS A 489 3.72 -28.06 1.34
C CYS A 489 3.97 -26.61 1.79
N PHE A 490 4.07 -26.36 3.10
CA PHE A 490 4.55 -25.10 3.66
C PHE A 490 6.05 -25.19 3.99
N THR A 491 6.80 -24.11 3.84
CA THR A 491 8.11 -23.95 4.50
C THR A 491 8.16 -22.56 5.13
N ILE A 492 7.96 -22.46 6.44
CA ILE A 492 8.01 -21.20 7.19
C ILE A 492 9.45 -20.96 7.62
N PHE A 493 10.17 -20.04 6.97
CA PHE A 493 11.49 -19.59 7.41
C PHE A 493 11.30 -18.43 8.39
N LEU A 494 11.40 -18.70 9.69
CA LEU A 494 11.22 -17.71 10.75
C LEU A 494 12.60 -17.17 11.16
N LEU A 495 12.92 -15.94 10.75
CA LEU A 495 14.12 -15.18 11.13
C LEU A 495 13.73 -14.09 12.16
N LEU A 496 12.96 -14.48 13.18
CA LEU A 496 12.50 -13.61 14.25
C LEU A 496 12.89 -14.16 15.60
N LEU A 497 13.72 -13.40 16.32
CA LEU A 497 14.02 -13.64 17.73
C LEU A 497 12.69 -13.74 18.49
N THR A 498 12.46 -14.93 19.04
CA THR A 498 11.34 -15.40 19.89
C THR A 498 10.14 -16.08 19.22
N ALA A 499 10.31 -17.39 18.96
CA ALA A 499 9.33 -18.37 19.37
C ALA A 499 9.18 -18.27 20.90
N PHE A 500 8.03 -17.80 21.38
CA PHE A 500 7.74 -17.71 22.80
C PHE A 500 7.15 -19.05 23.24
N LEU A 501 7.95 -19.93 23.85
CA LEU A 501 7.57 -20.84 24.97
C LEU A 501 8.59 -21.94 25.33
N ILE A 502 9.73 -22.10 24.66
CA ILE A 502 10.68 -23.19 25.04
C ILE A 502 11.83 -22.72 25.97
N PHE A 503 11.95 -21.42 26.27
CA PHE A 503 13.19 -20.87 26.85
C PHE A 503 13.31 -20.59 28.34
N PHE A 504 12.29 -20.93 29.12
CA PHE A 504 12.55 -21.23 30.52
C PHE A 504 12.81 -22.72 30.64
N GLN A 505 13.99 -23.17 30.23
CA GLN A 505 14.80 -24.20 30.89
C GLN A 505 16.00 -24.61 30.00
N PHE A 506 17.21 -24.60 30.59
CA PHE A 506 18.49 -25.09 30.06
C PHE A 506 19.35 -24.16 29.18
N GLN A 507 20.22 -23.39 29.86
CA GLN A 507 21.64 -23.29 29.46
C GLN A 507 22.21 -24.73 29.44
N PRO A 508 23.03 -25.17 28.45
CA PRO A 508 24.45 -24.83 28.46
C PRO A 508 25.21 -24.90 27.10
N LYS A 509 26.42 -24.30 27.13
CA LYS A 509 27.66 -24.63 26.41
C LYS A 509 27.57 -25.66 25.27
N MET A 510 27.75 -25.23 24.02
CA MET A 510 28.45 -26.05 23.03
C MET A 510 29.36 -25.19 22.14
N SER A 511 30.58 -25.68 22.00
CA SER A 511 31.68 -25.12 21.21
C SER A 511 31.68 -25.82 19.86
N SER A 512 31.67 -25.07 18.78
CA SER A 512 32.05 -25.56 17.45
C SER A 512 32.97 -24.55 16.76
N THR A 513 33.95 -25.10 16.06
CA THR A 513 35.24 -24.49 15.67
C THR A 513 35.23 -24.20 14.19
N ILE A 514 35.61 -22.98 13.78
CA ILE A 514 35.31 -22.51 12.42
C ILE A 514 36.49 -21.72 11.87
N ILE A 515 36.98 -22.18 10.73
CA ILE A 515 38.19 -21.72 10.06
C ILE A 515 37.78 -20.66 9.03
N TYR A 516 38.38 -19.48 9.11
CA TYR A 516 38.12 -18.37 8.20
C TYR A 516 39.15 -18.27 7.07
N PRO A 517 38.76 -17.80 5.86
CA PRO A 517 39.71 -17.41 4.83
C PRO A 517 40.44 -16.11 5.20
N LYS A 518 41.68 -15.95 4.70
CA LYS A 518 42.61 -14.83 5.00
C LYS A 518 41.98 -13.44 4.79
N ALA A 519 42.00 -12.63 5.86
CA ALA A 519 41.61 -11.22 5.86
C ALA A 519 42.61 -10.34 5.07
N LYS A 520 42.11 -9.29 4.43
CA LYS A 520 42.94 -8.26 3.77
C LYS A 520 43.38 -7.23 4.80
N THR A 521 44.68 -6.98 4.87
CA THR A 521 45.28 -5.95 5.72
C THR A 521 45.49 -4.68 4.90
N GLU A 522 44.61 -3.71 5.02
CA GLU A 522 44.94 -2.31 4.67
C GLU A 522 44.05 -1.33 5.42
N ALA A 523 44.66 -0.27 5.95
CA ALA A 523 44.09 0.61 6.96
C ALA A 523 43.39 1.83 6.35
N PRO A 524 42.13 2.15 6.70
CA PRO A 524 41.48 3.39 6.28
C PRO A 524 41.79 4.56 7.23
N LYS A 525 42.08 5.74 6.67
CA LYS A 525 42.05 7.04 7.37
C LYS A 525 40.67 7.67 7.21
N VAL A 526 40.02 8.09 8.32
CA VAL A 526 39.26 9.36 8.54
C VAL A 526 38.28 9.29 9.76
N ARG A 527 38.48 10.25 10.70
CA ARG A 527 37.69 10.94 11.76
C ARG A 527 36.33 10.47 12.39
N SER A 528 35.70 9.33 12.11
CA SER A 528 34.43 8.90 12.77
C SER A 528 34.62 7.68 13.70
N ILE A 529 33.92 7.58 14.85
CA ILE A 529 33.94 6.38 15.72
C ILE A 529 33.34 5.16 14.99
N CYS A 530 32.34 5.39 14.14
CA CYS A 530 31.80 4.38 13.25
C CYS A 530 32.41 4.60 11.84
N ASN A 531 33.37 3.77 11.48
CA ASN A 531 34.01 3.82 10.16
C ASN A 531 33.16 3.03 9.17
N PHE A 532 32.36 3.75 8.39
CA PHE A 532 31.57 3.13 7.34
C PHE A 532 32.26 3.20 5.98
N PRO A 533 32.08 2.18 5.13
CA PRO A 533 32.39 2.32 3.71
C PRO A 533 31.63 3.52 3.11
N PRO A 534 32.24 4.26 2.18
CA PRO A 534 31.55 5.34 1.47
C PRO A 534 30.34 4.77 0.72
N LEU A 535 29.19 5.41 0.88
CA LEU A 535 27.96 5.07 0.18
C LEU A 535 28.03 5.52 -1.28
N SER A 536 27.24 4.88 -2.14
CA SER A 536 26.98 5.45 -3.46
C SER A 536 26.26 6.80 -3.30
N PRO A 537 26.38 7.72 -4.27
CA PRO A 537 25.70 9.01 -4.20
C PRO A 537 24.18 8.90 -3.97
N ASN A 538 23.56 7.84 -4.51
CA ASN A 538 22.13 7.58 -4.34
C ASN A 538 21.80 7.06 -2.93
N ASP A 539 22.60 6.14 -2.40
CA ASP A 539 22.38 5.60 -1.05
C ASP A 539 22.67 6.66 0.02
N ALA A 540 23.62 7.57 -0.23
CA ALA A 540 23.92 8.71 0.64
C ALA A 540 22.80 9.77 0.63
N LEU A 541 22.16 9.99 -0.53
CA LEU A 541 21.00 10.87 -0.65
C LEU A 541 19.76 10.27 0.03
N GLU A 542 19.54 8.95 -0.13
CA GLU A 542 18.46 8.23 0.55
C GLU A 542 18.65 8.25 2.07
N GLU A 543 19.87 7.99 2.56
CA GLU A 543 20.22 8.08 3.99
C GLU A 543 19.92 9.49 4.54
N ARG A 544 20.35 10.55 3.83
CA ARG A 544 20.10 11.94 4.24
C ARG A 544 18.60 12.29 4.31
N LEU A 545 17.83 11.92 3.28
CA LEU A 545 16.39 12.19 3.23
C LEU A 545 15.63 11.41 4.32
N LEU A 546 16.08 10.17 4.62
CA LEU A 546 15.52 9.38 5.71
C LEU A 546 15.82 10.03 7.07
N LEU A 547 17.05 10.52 7.29
CA LEU A 547 17.43 11.24 8.51
C LEU A 547 16.61 12.52 8.71
N GLU A 548 16.42 13.31 7.66
CA GLU A 548 15.59 14.52 7.68
C GLU A 548 14.10 14.19 7.97
N SER A 549 13.60 13.05 7.50
CA SER A 549 12.20 12.62 7.70
C SER A 549 11.86 12.08 9.09
N VAL A 550 12.87 11.70 9.88
CA VAL A 550 12.72 11.22 11.26
C VAL A 550 13.28 12.20 12.30
N ALA A 551 13.80 13.34 11.84
CA ALA A 551 14.27 14.41 12.70
C ALA A 551 13.12 14.93 13.58
N CYS A 552 13.35 14.95 14.90
CA CYS A 552 12.39 15.47 15.87
C CYS A 552 12.53 17.01 15.96
N PRO A 553 11.51 17.72 16.50
CA PRO A 553 11.65 19.12 16.88
C PRO A 553 12.86 19.29 17.80
N GLU A 554 13.57 20.42 17.70
CA GLU A 554 14.75 20.68 18.55
C GLU A 554 14.39 20.52 20.03
N THR A 555 14.95 19.50 20.68
CA THR A 555 14.80 19.31 22.12
C THR A 555 15.55 20.42 22.85
N PRO A 556 15.03 20.95 23.97
CA PRO A 556 15.71 22.00 24.72
C PRO A 556 17.13 21.58 25.12
N ALA A 557 18.07 22.53 25.10
CA ALA A 557 19.43 22.30 25.57
C ALA A 557 19.40 21.85 27.04
N LEU A 558 20.13 20.76 27.36
CA LEU A 558 20.17 20.23 28.72
C LEU A 558 20.84 21.25 29.66
N PRO A 559 20.20 21.62 30.78
CA PRO A 559 20.85 22.43 31.79
C PRO A 559 22.08 21.69 32.33
N SER A 560 23.18 22.41 32.54
CA SER A 560 24.41 21.90 33.13
C SER A 560 24.63 22.57 34.50
N PRO A 561 24.60 21.82 35.62
CA PRO A 561 24.48 20.37 35.74
C PRO A 561 23.05 19.83 35.53
N LEU A 562 22.95 18.58 35.05
CA LEU A 562 21.69 17.87 34.88
C LEU A 562 21.05 17.63 36.26
N SER A 563 19.83 18.12 36.49
CA SER A 563 19.11 17.94 37.76
C SER A 563 17.85 17.09 37.53
N LEU A 564 17.68 16.03 38.34
CA LEU A 564 16.47 15.22 38.35
C LEU A 564 15.23 16.06 38.66
N GLU A 565 15.38 17.09 39.49
CA GLU A 565 14.27 17.96 39.91
C GLU A 565 13.59 18.71 38.75
N LEU A 566 14.29 18.85 37.61
CA LEU A 566 13.83 19.57 36.42
C LEU A 566 13.33 18.63 35.30
N THR A 567 13.35 17.31 35.52
CA THR A 567 12.90 16.31 34.54
C THR A 567 11.42 16.00 34.68
N SER A 568 10.76 15.57 33.60
CA SER A 568 9.33 15.24 33.62
C SER A 568 9.03 14.10 34.62
N ASP A 569 8.16 14.39 35.59
CA ASP A 569 7.74 13.49 36.65
C ASP A 569 6.30 13.01 36.43
N PRO A 570 6.08 11.71 36.21
CA PRO A 570 4.75 11.17 35.99
C PRO A 570 3.84 11.31 37.22
N ALA A 571 4.38 11.32 38.45
CA ALA A 571 3.57 11.40 39.68
C ALA A 571 2.99 12.81 39.90
N ASN A 572 3.71 13.86 39.51
CA ASN A 572 3.27 15.25 39.54
C ASN A 572 2.59 15.73 38.24
N SER A 573 2.60 14.90 37.20
CA SER A 573 1.89 15.15 35.94
C SER A 573 0.42 14.71 36.08
N SER A 574 -0.47 15.21 35.22
CA SER A 574 -1.87 14.78 35.24
C SER A 574 -2.51 14.77 33.86
N PHE A 575 -3.55 13.94 33.70
CA PHE A 575 -4.44 14.02 32.55
C PHE A 575 -5.89 14.24 32.99
N THR A 576 -6.65 14.94 32.15
CA THR A 576 -8.06 15.27 32.37
C THR A 576 -8.86 14.91 31.13
N ILE A 577 -9.94 14.15 31.30
CA ILE A 577 -10.93 13.94 30.23
C ILE A 577 -11.71 15.24 30.07
N LEU A 578 -11.65 15.84 28.88
CA LEU A 578 -12.38 17.07 28.60
C LEU A 578 -13.87 16.77 28.49
N PRO A 579 -14.78 17.63 28.96
CA PRO A 579 -16.22 17.36 28.90
C PRO A 579 -16.70 17.17 27.46
N ALA A 580 -17.74 16.35 27.27
CA ALA A 580 -18.37 16.16 25.97
C ALA A 580 -18.80 17.52 25.40
N ARG A 581 -18.54 17.75 24.10
CA ARG A 581 -18.90 19.00 23.42
C ARG A 581 -20.39 19.27 23.61
N GLY A 582 -20.72 20.36 24.33
CA GLY A 582 -22.11 20.73 24.68
C GLY A 582 -22.53 20.42 26.12
N GLY A 583 -21.63 19.95 27.00
CA GLY A 583 -21.89 19.76 28.44
C GLY A 583 -22.77 18.54 28.78
N GLY A 584 -22.97 17.62 27.84
CA GLY A 584 -23.82 16.44 27.98
C GLY A 584 -23.07 15.13 28.32
N GLN A 585 -23.80 14.01 28.32
CA GLN A 585 -23.24 12.66 28.48
C GLN A 585 -22.58 12.17 27.18
N TRP A 586 -21.62 11.26 27.27
CA TRP A 586 -20.89 10.66 26.13
C TRP A 586 -21.74 9.62 25.41
N HIS A 587 -21.70 9.60 24.08
CA HIS A 587 -22.41 8.62 23.26
C HIS A 587 -21.49 7.89 22.28
N VAL A 588 -21.93 6.71 21.82
CA VAL A 588 -21.17 5.95 20.83
C VAL A 588 -21.08 6.74 19.53
N GLY A 589 -19.86 6.87 19.02
CA GLY A 589 -19.52 7.72 17.87
C GLY A 589 -18.98 9.10 18.23
N ASP A 590 -19.00 9.51 19.50
CA ASP A 590 -18.34 10.74 19.95
C ASP A 590 -16.81 10.57 19.96
N GLN A 591 -16.08 11.70 19.89
CA GLN A 591 -14.63 11.72 20.11
C GLN A 591 -14.33 12.17 21.53
N LEU A 592 -13.72 11.27 22.29
CA LEU A 592 -13.22 11.56 23.63
C LEU A 592 -11.85 12.22 23.52
N GLU A 593 -11.75 13.44 24.05
CA GLU A 593 -10.53 14.24 24.05
C GLU A 593 -9.96 14.32 25.47
N VAL A 594 -8.65 14.14 25.58
CA VAL A 594 -7.92 14.13 26.85
C VAL A 594 -6.83 15.17 26.78
N SER A 595 -6.84 16.09 27.76
CA SER A 595 -5.75 17.04 27.96
C SER A 595 -4.74 16.47 28.95
N ILE A 596 -3.46 16.54 28.62
CA ILE A 596 -2.35 16.02 29.42
C ILE A 596 -1.41 17.18 29.73
N ILE A 597 -1.06 17.35 31.00
CA ILE A 597 -0.10 18.35 31.48
C ILE A 597 1.06 17.60 32.12
N ILE A 598 2.27 17.83 31.60
CA ILE A 598 3.49 17.24 32.14
C ILE A 598 4.16 18.25 33.08
N SER A 599 4.51 17.78 34.27
CA SER A 599 5.18 18.58 35.32
C SER A 599 6.54 17.98 35.68
N ASP A 600 7.40 18.79 36.28
CA ASP A 600 8.67 18.32 36.85
C ASP A 600 8.51 17.75 38.27
N PHE A 601 9.62 17.28 38.86
CA PHE A 601 9.64 16.74 40.22
C PHE A 601 9.35 17.78 41.32
N LYS A 602 9.37 19.08 41.01
CA LYS A 602 8.92 20.15 41.90
C LYS A 602 7.43 20.48 41.74
N GLY A 603 6.73 19.75 40.86
CA GLY A 603 5.33 19.96 40.53
C GLY A 603 5.07 21.17 39.63
N GLN A 604 6.11 21.71 38.98
CA GLN A 604 5.96 22.84 38.06
C GLN A 604 5.65 22.34 36.64
N PRO A 605 4.65 22.91 35.93
CA PRO A 605 4.38 22.56 34.55
C PRO A 605 5.61 22.81 33.66
N LYS A 606 5.92 21.84 32.80
CA LYS A 606 6.93 21.96 31.77
C LYS A 606 6.58 23.13 30.85
N LYS A 607 7.60 23.86 30.38
CA LYS A 607 7.44 24.97 29.42
C LYS A 607 7.79 24.57 27.98
N SER A 608 8.18 23.32 27.78
CA SER A 608 8.60 22.75 26.51
C SER A 608 8.09 21.33 26.37
N GLY A 609 7.72 20.96 25.14
CA GLY A 609 7.33 19.59 24.79
C GLY A 609 8.53 18.68 24.50
N GLY A 610 8.28 17.61 23.77
CA GLY A 610 9.26 16.61 23.37
C GLY A 610 9.25 15.35 24.24
N ASP A 611 8.32 15.21 25.18
CA ASP A 611 8.11 13.97 25.93
C ASP A 611 7.42 12.92 25.05
N PHE A 612 7.80 11.66 25.25
CA PHE A 612 7.20 10.54 24.52
C PHE A 612 6.14 9.86 25.39
N LEU A 613 4.88 9.91 24.93
CA LEU A 613 3.70 9.44 25.68
C LEU A 613 2.94 8.34 24.92
N PHE A 614 2.32 7.44 25.67
CA PHE A 614 1.29 6.54 25.17
C PHE A 614 -0.07 6.91 25.74
N ALA A 615 -1.12 6.73 24.95
CA ALA A 615 -2.50 6.89 25.39
C ALA A 615 -3.33 5.73 24.84
N ARG A 616 -4.13 5.06 25.68
CA ARG A 616 -5.05 3.99 25.27
C ARG A 616 -6.41 4.13 25.96
N LEU A 617 -7.47 3.79 25.24
CA LEU A 617 -8.83 3.66 25.76
C LEU A 617 -9.19 2.18 25.74
N HIS A 618 -9.67 1.63 26.85
CA HIS A 618 -9.97 0.20 26.93
C HIS A 618 -11.18 -0.12 27.81
N ASN A 619 -11.74 -1.31 27.59
CA ASN A 619 -12.72 -1.94 28.47
C ASN A 619 -12.30 -3.40 28.70
N LEU A 620 -11.93 -3.71 29.95
CA LEU A 620 -11.48 -5.04 30.35
C LEU A 620 -12.57 -6.12 30.22
N THR A 621 -13.83 -5.76 30.41
CA THR A 621 -14.96 -6.70 30.37
C THR A 621 -15.31 -7.09 28.94
N LEU A 622 -15.23 -6.14 28.00
CA LEU A 622 -15.52 -6.36 26.58
C LEU A 622 -14.28 -6.86 25.80
N GLY A 623 -13.09 -6.83 26.39
CA GLY A 623 -11.84 -7.08 25.68
C GLY A 623 -11.56 -6.07 24.56
N ALA A 624 -12.16 -4.88 24.64
CA ALA A 624 -12.08 -3.83 23.63
C ALA A 624 -10.99 -2.81 24.00
N GLY A 625 -10.29 -2.29 23.00
CA GLY A 625 -9.28 -1.25 23.22
C GLY A 625 -8.86 -0.56 21.93
N VAL A 626 -8.46 0.71 22.06
CA VAL A 626 -8.00 1.55 20.96
C VAL A 626 -6.85 2.44 21.43
N ALA A 627 -5.81 2.55 20.61
CA ALA A 627 -4.71 3.47 20.84
C ALA A 627 -5.16 4.90 20.52
N GLY A 628 -4.81 5.84 21.40
CA GLY A 628 -5.12 7.26 21.26
C GLY A 628 -4.02 7.97 20.48
N LYS A 629 -4.41 8.88 19.59
CA LYS A 629 -3.46 9.73 18.89
C LYS A 629 -3.00 10.84 19.82
N VAL A 630 -1.74 10.81 20.25
CA VAL A 630 -1.14 11.87 21.07
C VAL A 630 -0.56 12.98 20.19
N VAL A 631 -0.85 14.23 20.54
CA VAL A 631 -0.33 15.44 19.90
C VAL A 631 0.41 16.25 20.95
N ASP A 632 1.66 16.59 20.65
CA ASP A 632 2.49 17.49 21.46
C ASP A 632 2.26 18.93 21.03
N HIS A 633 1.94 19.82 21.97
CA HIS A 633 1.75 21.25 21.71
C HIS A 633 3.03 22.07 21.88
N LEU A 634 4.17 21.41 22.13
CA LEU A 634 5.51 21.95 22.28
C LEU A 634 5.72 22.89 23.47
N ASN A 635 4.77 22.91 24.40
CA ASN A 635 4.76 23.81 25.56
C ASN A 635 4.61 23.07 26.90
N GLY A 636 4.83 21.75 26.92
CA GLY A 636 4.62 20.89 28.10
C GLY A 636 3.20 20.35 28.26
N SER A 637 2.28 20.71 27.35
CA SER A 637 0.94 20.15 27.25
C SER A 637 0.77 19.27 26.00
N TYR A 638 -0.10 18.27 26.11
CA TYR A 638 -0.40 17.30 25.06
C TYR A 638 -1.92 17.04 25.00
N SER A 639 -2.39 16.58 23.84
CA SER A 639 -3.76 16.07 23.67
C SER A 639 -3.74 14.61 23.24
N ALA A 640 -4.66 13.79 23.75
CA ALA A 640 -4.94 12.46 23.22
C ALA A 640 -6.40 12.37 22.78
N VAL A 641 -6.64 11.87 21.57
CA VAL A 641 -7.98 11.74 21.00
C VAL A 641 -8.32 10.27 20.77
N PHE A 642 -9.52 9.87 21.22
CA PHE A 642 -10.05 8.51 21.11
C PHE A 642 -11.43 8.50 20.46
N PRO A 643 -11.68 7.59 19.52
CA PRO A 643 -13.04 7.31 19.09
C PRO A 643 -13.77 6.46 20.15
N LEU A 644 -15.02 6.83 20.50
CA LEU A 644 -15.86 5.99 21.35
C LEU A 644 -16.58 4.94 20.49
N LEU A 645 -16.06 3.72 20.51
CA LEU A 645 -16.42 2.64 19.59
C LEU A 645 -17.40 1.59 20.18
N TRP A 646 -17.67 1.65 21.48
CA TRP A 646 -18.53 0.67 22.17
C TRP A 646 -19.38 1.35 23.26
N GLU A 647 -20.55 0.78 23.53
CA GLU A 647 -21.44 1.18 24.62
C GLU A 647 -20.89 0.68 25.97
N GLY A 648 -21.19 1.42 27.05
CA GLY A 648 -20.77 1.04 28.40
C GLY A 648 -19.49 1.73 28.87
N ALA A 649 -18.79 1.12 29.84
CA ALA A 649 -17.63 1.73 30.47
C ALA A 649 -16.43 1.82 29.51
N ALA A 650 -15.68 2.91 29.57
CA ALA A 650 -14.40 3.03 28.88
C ALA A 650 -13.40 3.71 29.81
N GLN A 651 -12.19 3.15 29.91
CA GLN A 651 -11.12 3.65 30.78
C GLN A 651 -9.97 4.20 29.95
N VAL A 652 -9.54 5.41 30.28
CA VAL A 652 -8.40 6.09 29.65
C VAL A 652 -7.15 5.81 30.48
N GLU A 653 -6.07 5.47 29.79
CA GLU A 653 -4.74 5.34 30.40
C GLU A 653 -3.72 6.13 29.58
N VAL A 654 -2.97 7.00 30.27
CA VAL A 654 -1.85 7.76 29.69
C VAL A 654 -0.56 7.38 30.43
N THR A 655 0.50 7.08 29.68
CA THR A 655 1.79 6.65 30.22
C THR A 655 2.91 7.54 29.72
N LEU A 656 3.70 8.10 30.64
CA LEU A 656 4.96 8.77 30.29
C LEU A 656 6.03 7.72 30.01
N VAL A 657 6.44 7.60 28.75
CA VAL A 657 7.37 6.56 28.29
C VAL A 657 8.81 7.04 28.42
N HIS A 658 9.13 8.22 27.88
CA HIS A 658 10.43 8.88 28.04
C HIS A 658 10.24 10.38 28.24
N PRO A 659 10.84 10.99 29.29
CA PRO A 659 10.89 12.44 29.40
C PRO A 659 11.78 13.01 28.29
N SER A 660 11.48 14.24 27.86
CA SER A 660 12.23 14.94 26.81
C SER A 660 13.75 14.99 27.09
N GLU A 661 14.15 15.14 28.36
CA GLU A 661 15.55 15.16 28.80
C GLU A 661 16.23 13.79 28.62
N ALA A 662 15.49 12.70 28.86
CA ALA A 662 16.02 11.35 28.62
C ALA A 662 16.18 11.09 27.13
N ILE A 663 15.30 11.62 26.28
CA ILE A 663 15.45 11.52 24.81
C ILE A 663 16.70 12.27 24.35
N THR A 664 16.97 13.46 24.90
CA THR A 664 18.20 14.21 24.61
C THR A 664 19.46 13.44 25.04
N VAL A 665 19.44 12.82 26.23
CA VAL A 665 20.55 11.96 26.70
C VAL A 665 20.71 10.71 25.83
N LEU A 666 19.61 10.07 25.42
CA LEU A 666 19.63 8.89 24.55
C LEU A 666 20.23 9.22 23.17
N ASN A 667 19.83 10.34 22.57
CA ASN A 667 20.40 10.86 21.32
C ASN A 667 21.90 11.16 21.44
N ARG A 668 22.32 11.79 22.55
CA ARG A 668 23.73 12.03 22.81
C ARG A 668 24.52 10.72 22.94
N LEU A 669 24.00 9.76 23.70
CA LEU A 669 24.67 8.47 23.91
C LEU A 669 24.81 7.68 22.61
N THR A 670 23.79 7.63 21.76
CA THR A 670 23.87 6.96 20.44
C THR A 670 24.95 7.56 19.55
N SER A 671 25.16 8.88 19.60
CA SER A 671 26.13 9.58 18.76
C SER A 671 27.55 9.57 19.34
N GLU A 672 27.71 9.81 20.63
CA GLU A 672 29.02 9.98 21.28
C GLU A 672 29.60 8.67 21.84
N GLN A 673 28.75 7.71 22.18
CA GLN A 673 29.14 6.43 22.79
C GLN A 673 28.45 5.23 22.13
N PRO A 674 28.59 5.06 20.80
CA PRO A 674 27.98 3.94 20.07
C PRO A 674 28.61 2.58 20.42
N ASP A 675 29.79 2.58 21.05
CA ASP A 675 30.57 1.40 21.43
C ASP A 675 30.26 0.88 22.85
N ARG A 676 29.30 1.49 23.56
CA ARG A 676 28.96 1.19 24.96
C ARG A 676 28.43 -0.23 25.24
N VAL A 677 28.10 -0.98 24.19
CA VAL A 677 27.72 -2.41 24.29
C VAL A 677 28.89 -3.26 23.82
N PHE A 678 29.45 -4.05 24.74
CA PHE A 678 30.62 -4.89 24.47
C PHE A 678 30.22 -6.23 23.84
N PHE A 679 30.82 -6.57 22.70
CA PHE A 679 30.73 -7.90 22.09
C PHE A 679 32.11 -8.57 22.15
N ILE A 680 32.18 -9.83 22.59
CA ILE A 680 33.45 -10.55 22.79
C ILE A 680 33.49 -11.76 21.86
N SER A 681 34.57 -11.90 21.09
CA SER A 681 34.76 -13.02 20.14
C SER A 681 35.99 -13.86 20.49
N LEU A 682 35.92 -15.17 20.23
CA LEU A 682 36.97 -16.16 20.48
C LEU A 682 37.70 -16.54 19.18
N PHE A 683 39.01 -16.38 19.16
CA PHE A 683 39.93 -16.70 18.07
C PHE A 683 40.73 -17.96 18.39
N ARG A 684 40.83 -18.90 17.44
CA ARG A 684 41.59 -20.15 17.61
C ARG A 684 42.59 -20.33 16.48
N SER A 685 43.81 -20.76 16.81
CA SER A 685 44.84 -21.17 15.86
C SER A 685 45.55 -22.40 16.41
N GLY A 686 45.27 -23.56 15.82
CA GLY A 686 45.70 -24.86 16.36
C GLY A 686 45.09 -25.12 17.75
N SER A 687 45.91 -25.49 18.73
CA SER A 687 45.50 -25.73 20.12
C SER A 687 45.36 -24.47 20.98
N ARG A 688 45.70 -23.29 20.44
CA ARG A 688 45.65 -22.01 21.18
C ARG A 688 44.35 -21.27 20.87
N SER A 689 43.72 -20.74 21.92
CA SER A 689 42.48 -19.96 21.83
C SER A 689 42.55 -18.68 22.65
N GLU A 690 42.18 -17.54 22.07
CA GLU A 690 42.20 -16.20 22.69
C GLU A 690 40.89 -15.45 22.45
N THR A 691 40.44 -14.62 23.40
CA THR A 691 39.25 -13.77 23.21
C THR A 691 39.62 -12.31 23.04
N THR A 692 38.83 -11.56 22.27
CA THR A 692 39.02 -10.11 22.05
C THR A 692 37.69 -9.39 21.87
N THR A 693 37.69 -8.07 22.05
CA THR A 693 36.50 -7.23 21.89
C THR A 693 36.27 -6.91 20.42
N CYS A 694 35.01 -7.00 20.02
CA CYS A 694 34.51 -6.68 18.69
C CYS A 694 33.32 -5.72 18.78
N ASN A 695 33.12 -4.91 17.75
CA ASN A 695 31.97 -4.02 17.64
C ASN A 695 31.77 -3.55 16.18
N ILE A 696 30.56 -3.07 15.87
CA ILE A 696 30.26 -2.34 14.63
C ILE A 696 31.01 -1.00 14.62
N CYS A 697 31.07 -0.33 15.77
CA CYS A 697 31.82 0.90 15.97
C CYS A 697 32.89 0.66 17.05
N LEU A 698 34.15 0.46 16.64
CA LEU A 698 35.29 0.31 17.57
C LEU A 698 36.11 1.59 17.63
N ARG A 699 36.44 2.06 18.83
CA ARG A 699 37.34 3.22 19.00
C ARG A 699 38.73 2.89 18.47
N GLN A 700 39.35 3.85 17.80
CA GLN A 700 40.73 3.72 17.37
C GLN A 700 41.67 3.76 18.58
N THR A 701 42.43 2.68 18.77
CA THR A 701 43.47 2.57 19.81
C THR A 701 44.81 2.23 19.15
N LYS A 702 45.91 2.16 19.93
CA LYS A 702 47.21 1.66 19.44
C LYS A 702 47.22 0.14 19.21
N GLN A 703 46.12 -0.57 19.51
CA GLN A 703 45.98 -1.99 19.22
C GLN A 703 45.61 -2.17 17.74
N PRO A 704 46.27 -3.10 17.01
CA PRO A 704 45.89 -3.38 15.63
C PRO A 704 44.45 -3.87 15.59
N ILE A 705 43.69 -3.45 14.57
CA ILE A 705 42.30 -3.88 14.37
C ILE A 705 42.26 -4.88 13.23
N CYS A 706 41.49 -5.95 13.42
CA CYS A 706 41.12 -6.91 12.41
C CYS A 706 39.75 -6.54 11.84
N ASP A 707 39.68 -6.45 10.52
CA ASP A 707 38.46 -6.16 9.78
C ASP A 707 37.79 -7.48 9.34
N PHE A 708 36.64 -7.78 9.94
CA PHE A 708 35.77 -8.91 9.61
C PHE A 708 34.50 -8.42 8.93
N THR A 709 34.54 -7.25 8.30
CA THR A 709 33.45 -6.76 7.47
C THR A 709 33.02 -7.86 6.52
N ASP A 710 31.73 -8.19 6.56
CA ASP A 710 31.21 -9.29 5.76
C ASP A 710 31.49 -8.99 4.28
N PRO A 711 32.22 -9.86 3.58
CA PRO A 711 32.71 -9.54 2.25
C PRO A 711 31.61 -9.51 1.18
N ARG A 712 30.42 -10.08 1.47
CA ARG A 712 29.27 -10.09 0.54
C ARG A 712 28.39 -8.86 0.69
N THR A 713 28.12 -8.45 1.92
CA THR A 713 27.19 -7.36 2.25
C THR A 713 27.91 -6.06 2.58
N GLY A 714 29.20 -6.12 2.90
CA GLY A 714 29.95 -5.00 3.45
C GLY A 714 29.55 -4.66 4.88
N ASP A 715 28.89 -5.57 5.61
CA ASP A 715 28.43 -5.37 6.99
C ASP A 715 29.60 -5.25 7.96
N PRO A 716 29.86 -4.05 8.53
CA PRO A 716 31.08 -3.80 9.28
C PRO A 716 31.08 -4.57 10.59
N TRP A 717 32.17 -5.29 10.80
CA TRP A 717 32.44 -5.99 12.05
C TRP A 717 33.94 -5.93 12.32
N PHE A 718 34.33 -5.19 13.35
CA PHE A 718 35.73 -4.97 13.67
C PHE A 718 36.05 -5.62 15.00
N CYS A 719 37.26 -6.17 15.13
CA CYS A 719 37.77 -6.73 16.38
C CYS A 719 39.19 -6.23 16.64
N TYR A 720 39.58 -5.98 17.89
CA TYR A 720 41.01 -5.76 18.18
C TYR A 720 41.79 -7.06 17.93
N LYS A 721 42.97 -6.98 17.32
CA LYS A 721 43.86 -8.11 17.12
C LYS A 721 44.25 -8.68 18.49
N PRO A 722 44.00 -9.97 18.75
CA PRO A 722 44.36 -10.59 20.03
C PRO A 722 45.85 -10.41 20.30
N LYS A 723 46.21 -9.92 21.49
CA LYS A 723 47.61 -9.67 21.90
C LYS A 723 48.10 -10.64 22.99
N ASN A 724 47.36 -11.72 23.28
CA ASN A 724 47.19 -12.34 24.60
C ASN A 724 46.27 -11.53 25.53
N MET A 725 45.28 -12.25 26.12
CA MET A 725 44.36 -11.98 27.25
C MET A 725 44.04 -10.51 27.61
N THR A 726 42.79 -10.09 27.87
CA THR A 726 41.89 -10.61 28.92
C THR A 726 40.47 -10.04 28.71
N VAL A 727 39.44 -10.79 29.09
CA VAL A 727 38.01 -10.40 29.13
C VAL A 727 37.75 -9.42 30.27
N MET A 728 37.04 -8.31 30.02
CA MET A 728 36.38 -7.54 31.09
C MET A 728 34.87 -7.87 31.11
N GLN A 729 34.42 -8.40 32.24
CA GLN A 729 33.01 -8.54 32.60
C GLN A 729 32.49 -7.21 33.14
N GLY A 730 31.43 -6.67 32.52
CA GLY A 730 30.66 -5.54 33.05
C GLY A 730 29.26 -6.02 33.44
N SER A 731 29.01 -6.09 34.75
CA SER A 731 27.70 -6.35 35.34
C SER A 731 26.78 -5.13 35.17
N PRO A 732 25.52 -5.27 34.71
CA PRO A 732 24.57 -4.16 34.75
C PRO A 732 23.98 -4.06 36.16
N THR A 733 24.35 -3.00 36.90
CA THR A 733 23.62 -2.54 38.08
C THR A 733 22.31 -1.87 37.64
N ALA A 734 21.20 -2.32 38.22
CA ALA A 734 19.88 -1.73 38.01
C ALA A 734 19.80 -0.39 38.77
N VAL A 735 19.52 0.70 38.04
CA VAL A 735 19.08 1.96 38.64
C VAL A 735 17.61 2.15 38.25
N ARG A 736 16.74 2.44 39.23
CA ARG A 736 15.32 2.77 38.98
C ARG A 736 15.25 4.17 38.36
N VAL A 737 14.60 4.30 37.21
CA VAL A 737 14.39 5.58 36.52
C VAL A 737 12.95 5.64 36.01
N ASN A 738 12.31 6.81 36.09
CA ASN A 738 10.90 7.14 35.80
C ASN A 738 10.49 6.89 34.34
N LEU A 739 10.46 5.63 33.94
CA LEU A 739 10.21 5.20 32.58
C LEU A 739 8.98 4.30 32.57
N LYS A 740 7.99 4.63 31.74
CA LYS A 740 6.71 3.93 31.64
C LYS A 740 5.92 3.88 32.95
N VAL A 741 5.73 5.04 33.55
CA VAL A 741 4.85 5.20 34.70
C VAL A 741 3.56 5.86 34.23
N CYS A 742 2.43 5.33 34.68
CA CYS A 742 1.12 5.90 34.40
C CYS A 742 1.02 7.31 35.00
N ILE A 743 0.49 8.23 34.22
CA ILE A 743 0.17 9.57 34.71
C ILE A 743 -1.17 9.47 35.45
N PRO A 744 -1.27 9.95 36.72
CA PRO A 744 -2.53 9.91 37.44
C PRO A 744 -3.56 10.85 36.82
N ALA A 745 -4.83 10.44 36.85
CA ALA A 745 -5.93 11.31 36.47
C ALA A 745 -6.18 12.35 37.58
N SER A 746 -6.40 13.61 37.21
CA SER A 746 -6.81 14.68 38.14
C SER A 746 -8.30 14.59 38.53
N GLY A 747 -9.06 13.69 37.89
CA GLY A 747 -10.50 13.40 38.08
C GLY A 747 -10.85 11.96 37.67
N PRO A 748 -12.13 11.62 37.40
CA PRO A 748 -12.50 10.25 37.04
C PRO A 748 -11.82 9.78 35.74
N ALA A 749 -11.10 8.65 35.82
CA ALA A 749 -10.33 8.07 34.71
C ALA A 749 -11.17 7.26 33.71
N GLY A 750 -12.50 7.24 33.88
CA GLY A 750 -13.42 6.48 33.04
C GLY A 750 -14.71 7.25 32.74
N VAL A 751 -15.29 6.94 31.58
CA VAL A 751 -16.57 7.49 31.11
C VAL A 751 -17.59 6.37 30.88
N THR A 752 -18.87 6.70 31.01
CA THR A 752 -19.98 5.83 30.58
C THR A 752 -20.53 6.35 29.27
N VAL A 753 -20.60 5.49 28.26
CA VAL A 753 -21.04 5.82 26.90
C VAL A 753 -22.48 5.35 26.68
N LEU A 754 -23.34 6.27 26.21
CA LEU A 754 -24.80 6.13 26.06
C LEU A 754 -25.27 6.05 24.58
N PRO A 755 -26.56 5.75 24.31
CA PRO A 755 -27.15 5.68 22.96
C PRO A 755 -27.59 7.05 22.39
N LYS A 756 -27.47 7.26 21.07
CA LYS A 756 -27.59 8.54 20.33
C LYS A 756 -28.97 9.29 20.43
N LYS A 757 -29.01 10.65 20.34
CA LYS A 757 -30.23 11.53 20.40
C LYS A 757 -30.68 12.12 19.02
N GLU A 758 -31.99 12.44 18.87
CA GLU A 758 -32.69 12.85 17.61
C GLU A 758 -33.17 14.35 17.53
N GLY A 759 -33.14 14.97 16.32
CA GLY A 759 -34.03 16.08 15.88
C GLY A 759 -33.48 17.27 15.04
N GLN A 760 -34.08 17.51 13.84
CA GLN A 760 -34.24 18.77 13.02
C GLN A 760 -33.20 19.21 11.90
N PRO A 761 -33.58 20.00 10.83
CA PRO A 761 -34.01 19.52 9.48
C PRO A 761 -33.38 20.22 8.21
N GLU A 762 -33.96 19.93 7.02
CA GLU A 762 -33.48 19.95 5.60
C GLU A 762 -33.80 21.12 4.64
N VAL A 763 -33.03 21.23 3.52
CA VAL A 763 -33.38 21.93 2.26
C VAL A 763 -33.05 21.05 1.02
N GLU A 764 -33.94 21.03 0.00
CA GLU A 764 -33.93 20.19 -1.23
C GLU A 764 -33.20 20.78 -2.48
N SER A 765 -32.76 19.90 -3.39
CA SER A 765 -32.09 20.18 -4.68
C SER A 765 -32.76 19.48 -5.91
N SER A 766 -32.36 19.82 -7.14
CA SER A 766 -32.87 19.30 -8.43
C SER A 766 -32.12 18.07 -8.98
N ILE A 767 -32.84 17.01 -9.39
CA ILE A 767 -32.30 15.68 -9.83
C ILE A 767 -31.89 15.66 -11.31
N VAL A 768 -30.65 15.22 -11.58
CA VAL A 768 -30.25 14.54 -12.81
C VAL A 768 -30.29 13.03 -12.54
N ASN A 769 -31.08 12.25 -13.30
CA ASN A 769 -31.16 10.80 -13.12
C ASN A 769 -29.78 10.14 -13.32
N PHE A 770 -29.25 9.55 -12.25
CA PHE A 770 -27.96 8.85 -12.18
C PHE A 770 -28.14 7.33 -12.15
N HIS A 771 -27.25 6.60 -12.85
CA HIS A 771 -27.10 5.15 -12.73
C HIS A 771 -25.61 4.79 -12.58
N ALA A 772 -25.21 4.28 -11.40
CA ALA A 772 -23.94 3.60 -11.20
C ALA A 772 -23.92 2.28 -12.00
N SER A 773 -22.74 1.77 -12.37
CA SER A 773 -22.60 0.49 -13.07
C SER A 773 -22.92 -0.72 -12.18
N GLY A 774 -22.65 -0.59 -10.87
CA GLY A 774 -22.85 -1.64 -9.90
C GLY A 774 -22.42 -1.24 -8.48
N TYR A 775 -22.45 -2.21 -7.58
CA TYR A 775 -22.07 -2.04 -6.18
C TYR A 775 -21.57 -3.35 -5.57
N TYR A 776 -20.76 -3.25 -4.53
CA TYR A 776 -20.44 -4.37 -3.65
C TYR A 776 -21.49 -4.55 -2.57
N TYR A 777 -21.79 -5.81 -2.27
CA TYR A 777 -22.49 -6.20 -1.06
C TYR A 777 -21.97 -7.57 -0.62
N GLN A 778 -21.55 -7.70 0.64
CA GLN A 778 -20.90 -8.90 1.17
C GLN A 778 -19.64 -9.29 0.39
N GLY A 779 -18.89 -8.29 -0.10
CA GLY A 779 -17.67 -8.48 -0.89
C GLY A 779 -17.90 -8.95 -2.33
N LEU A 780 -19.16 -9.05 -2.78
CA LEU A 780 -19.53 -9.48 -4.12
C LEU A 780 -20.08 -8.33 -4.95
N TRP A 781 -19.65 -8.22 -6.20
CA TRP A 781 -20.12 -7.23 -7.15
C TRP A 781 -21.51 -7.58 -7.70
N ARG A 782 -22.39 -6.59 -7.73
CA ARG A 782 -23.74 -6.67 -8.27
C ARG A 782 -23.92 -5.57 -9.29
N ALA A 783 -24.20 -5.95 -10.55
CA ALA A 783 -24.43 -4.99 -11.62
C ALA A 783 -25.84 -4.38 -11.50
N LEU A 784 -25.97 -3.11 -11.91
CA LEU A 784 -27.23 -2.37 -11.91
C LEU A 784 -27.86 -2.24 -13.31
N ASP A 785 -27.18 -2.72 -14.35
CA ASP A 785 -27.66 -2.75 -15.74
C ASP A 785 -28.60 -3.93 -16.04
N GLY A 786 -29.00 -4.69 -15.01
CA GLY A 786 -29.82 -5.89 -15.13
C GLY A 786 -29.01 -7.17 -15.31
N THR A 787 -27.69 -7.11 -15.46
CA THR A 787 -26.83 -8.29 -15.58
C THR A 787 -26.78 -9.04 -14.24
N LYS A 788 -27.25 -10.29 -14.23
CA LYS A 788 -27.10 -11.18 -13.09
C LYS A 788 -25.67 -11.74 -13.02
N VAL A 789 -24.83 -11.12 -12.19
CA VAL A 789 -23.44 -11.57 -11.96
C VAL A 789 -23.44 -12.88 -11.18
N ARG A 790 -22.96 -13.95 -11.82
CA ARG A 790 -22.81 -15.27 -11.20
C ARG A 790 -21.47 -15.42 -10.52
N GLN A 791 -21.44 -16.24 -9.47
CA GLN A 791 -20.25 -16.50 -8.68
C GLN A 791 -19.61 -17.81 -9.13
N PHE A 792 -18.37 -17.74 -9.62
CA PHE A 792 -17.59 -18.90 -10.05
C PHE A 792 -16.58 -19.28 -8.96
N THR A 793 -17.00 -20.09 -8.00
CA THR A 793 -16.25 -20.35 -6.75
C THR A 793 -15.11 -21.36 -6.88
N GLY A 794 -15.09 -22.15 -7.95
CA GLY A 794 -14.08 -23.18 -8.19
C GLY A 794 -13.82 -23.48 -9.67
N ALA A 795 -12.70 -24.18 -9.94
CA ALA A 795 -12.19 -24.47 -11.28
C ALA A 795 -13.25 -25.10 -12.19
N SER A 796 -13.98 -26.11 -11.71
CA SER A 796 -15.02 -26.82 -12.48
C SER A 796 -16.07 -25.88 -13.09
N SER A 797 -16.54 -24.87 -12.35
CA SER A 797 -17.52 -23.91 -12.87
C SER A 797 -16.96 -23.02 -13.98
N ILE A 798 -15.67 -22.65 -13.87
CA ILE A 798 -14.97 -21.85 -14.87
C ILE A 798 -14.68 -22.71 -16.11
N THR A 799 -14.16 -23.94 -15.92
CA THR A 799 -13.95 -24.92 -16.99
C THR A 799 -15.24 -25.18 -17.76
N GLN A 800 -16.36 -25.40 -17.07
CA GLN A 800 -17.64 -25.63 -17.72
C GLN A 800 -18.12 -24.41 -18.53
N CYS A 801 -17.87 -23.19 -18.04
CA CYS A 801 -18.18 -21.96 -18.76
C CYS A 801 -17.36 -21.81 -20.04
N LEU A 802 -16.06 -22.14 -19.95
CA LEU A 802 -15.09 -21.94 -21.01
C LEU A 802 -14.94 -23.15 -21.94
N LYS A 803 -15.59 -24.28 -21.65
CA LYS A 803 -15.50 -25.52 -22.42
C LYS A 803 -15.77 -25.27 -23.91
N GLY A 804 -14.82 -25.67 -24.76
CA GLY A 804 -14.87 -25.49 -26.20
C GLY A 804 -14.65 -24.06 -26.69
N LYS A 805 -14.22 -23.12 -25.83
CA LYS A 805 -14.02 -21.71 -26.19
C LYS A 805 -12.55 -21.36 -26.41
N VAL A 806 -12.36 -20.34 -27.24
CA VAL A 806 -11.08 -19.65 -27.45
C VAL A 806 -11.20 -18.23 -26.91
N VAL A 807 -10.37 -17.89 -25.93
CA VAL A 807 -10.34 -16.60 -25.25
C VAL A 807 -9.09 -15.82 -25.66
N HIS A 808 -9.27 -14.71 -26.37
CA HIS A 808 -8.19 -13.81 -26.77
C HIS A 808 -8.18 -12.58 -25.88
N LEU A 809 -7.07 -12.34 -25.19
CA LEU A 809 -6.85 -11.22 -24.29
C LEU A 809 -5.84 -10.25 -24.93
N TYR A 810 -6.27 -9.03 -25.24
CA TYR A 810 -5.41 -8.00 -25.85
C TYR A 810 -5.33 -6.76 -24.97
N GLY A 811 -4.14 -6.25 -24.68
CA GLY A 811 -4.07 -5.01 -23.90
C GLY A 811 -2.76 -4.72 -23.22
N ASP A 812 -2.87 -4.09 -22.05
CA ASP A 812 -1.73 -3.77 -21.20
C ASP A 812 -1.54 -4.81 -20.08
N SER A 813 -0.66 -4.49 -19.13
CA SER A 813 -0.37 -5.34 -17.99
C SER A 813 -1.61 -5.62 -17.12
N THR A 814 -2.67 -4.81 -17.21
CA THR A 814 -3.91 -5.05 -16.46
C THR A 814 -4.70 -6.21 -17.07
N ILE A 815 -4.74 -6.34 -18.41
CA ILE A 815 -5.34 -7.50 -19.10
C ILE A 815 -4.48 -8.75 -18.91
N ARG A 816 -3.15 -8.62 -18.86
CA ARG A 816 -2.25 -9.74 -18.50
C ARG A 816 -2.66 -10.38 -17.17
N GLN A 817 -3.08 -9.58 -16.20
CA GLN A 817 -3.54 -10.05 -14.89
C GLN A 817 -4.74 -11.03 -14.99
N TRP A 818 -5.58 -10.92 -16.02
CA TRP A 818 -6.70 -11.85 -16.26
C TRP A 818 -6.22 -13.17 -16.86
N PHE A 819 -5.20 -13.14 -17.72
CA PHE A 819 -4.52 -14.36 -18.17
C PHE A 819 -3.90 -15.11 -16.99
N GLU A 820 -3.18 -14.40 -16.14
CA GLU A 820 -2.55 -14.96 -14.93
C GLU A 820 -3.57 -15.55 -13.96
N PHE A 821 -4.72 -14.87 -13.80
CA PHE A 821 -5.82 -15.40 -13.01
C PHE A 821 -6.34 -16.73 -13.59
N LEU A 822 -6.59 -16.81 -14.90
CA LEU A 822 -7.08 -18.04 -15.54
C LEU A 822 -6.10 -19.20 -15.40
N ASN A 823 -4.80 -18.93 -15.62
CA ASN A 823 -3.72 -19.91 -15.47
C ASN A 823 -3.58 -20.41 -14.03
N ALA A 824 -3.83 -19.54 -13.03
CA ALA A 824 -3.82 -19.92 -11.63
C ALA A 824 -5.12 -20.64 -11.19
N ALA A 825 -6.26 -20.29 -11.79
CA ALA A 825 -7.57 -20.80 -11.39
C ALA A 825 -7.93 -22.16 -12.01
N LEU A 826 -7.34 -22.50 -13.16
CA LEU A 826 -7.62 -23.72 -13.91
C LEU A 826 -6.38 -24.64 -13.92
N PRO A 827 -6.37 -25.73 -13.11
CA PRO A 827 -5.19 -26.59 -13.01
C PRO A 827 -4.84 -27.31 -14.32
N ASP A 828 -5.83 -27.58 -15.16
CA ASP A 828 -5.68 -28.29 -16.44
C ASP A 828 -5.35 -27.36 -17.62
N LEU A 829 -5.45 -26.05 -17.42
CA LEU A 829 -5.00 -25.06 -18.39
C LEU A 829 -3.47 -24.96 -18.30
N LYS A 830 -2.76 -25.51 -19.30
CA LYS A 830 -1.30 -25.55 -19.33
C LYS A 830 -0.73 -24.49 -20.26
N GLU A 831 0.11 -23.63 -19.72
CA GLU A 831 0.82 -22.62 -20.50
C GLU A 831 1.88 -23.25 -21.41
N PHE A 832 1.87 -22.84 -22.67
CA PHE A 832 2.87 -23.19 -23.68
C PHE A 832 4.00 -22.17 -23.64
N ASN A 833 5.23 -22.64 -23.46
CA ASN A 833 6.39 -21.77 -23.51
C ASN A 833 6.66 -21.33 -24.95
N LEU A 834 6.32 -20.08 -25.26
CA LEU A 834 6.57 -19.45 -26.57
C LEU A 834 7.94 -18.75 -26.65
N GLY A 835 8.79 -18.89 -25.62
CA GLY A 835 10.09 -18.21 -25.53
C GLY A 835 10.00 -16.71 -25.20
N SER A 836 8.79 -16.19 -24.99
CA SER A 836 8.51 -14.79 -24.71
C SER A 836 8.82 -14.38 -23.27
N SER A 837 9.12 -13.10 -23.05
CA SER A 837 9.26 -12.52 -21.70
C SER A 837 7.95 -12.63 -20.91
N ARG A 838 8.04 -13.06 -19.64
CA ARG A 838 6.90 -13.10 -18.69
C ARG A 838 6.20 -11.75 -18.45
N LYS A 839 6.80 -10.64 -18.87
CA LYS A 839 6.17 -9.30 -18.76
C LYS A 839 5.33 -8.92 -19.99
N ASN A 840 5.67 -9.43 -21.17
CA ASN A 840 5.18 -8.89 -22.45
C ASN A 840 4.29 -9.85 -23.23
N GLY A 841 4.39 -11.16 -23.00
CA GLY A 841 3.82 -12.13 -23.93
C GLY A 841 4.55 -12.13 -25.27
N PRO A 842 4.01 -12.82 -26.29
CA PRO A 842 2.70 -13.47 -26.30
C PRO A 842 2.62 -14.67 -25.35
N PHE A 843 1.48 -14.87 -24.69
CA PHE A 843 1.22 -16.10 -23.93
C PHE A 843 0.12 -16.93 -24.58
N MET A 844 0.21 -18.24 -24.40
CA MET A 844 -0.79 -19.20 -24.82
C MET A 844 -0.92 -20.28 -23.75
N ALA A 845 -2.14 -20.65 -23.40
CA ALA A 845 -2.41 -21.78 -22.53
C ALA A 845 -3.57 -22.62 -23.07
N LEU A 846 -3.46 -23.94 -22.95
CA LEU A 846 -4.42 -24.91 -23.47
C LEU A 846 -4.87 -25.90 -22.40
N ASP A 847 -6.17 -26.16 -22.36
CA ASP A 847 -6.77 -27.34 -21.72
C ASP A 847 -7.30 -28.22 -22.86
N TYR A 848 -6.57 -29.31 -23.14
CA TYR A 848 -6.87 -30.21 -24.25
C TYR A 848 -8.17 -30.99 -24.04
N GLU A 849 -8.45 -31.41 -22.81
CA GLU A 849 -9.62 -32.22 -22.48
C GLU A 849 -10.91 -31.41 -22.67
N ASN A 850 -10.91 -30.17 -22.19
CA ASN A 850 -12.07 -29.29 -22.28
C ASN A 850 -12.06 -28.39 -23.51
N LYS A 851 -11.04 -28.52 -24.37
CA LYS A 851 -10.87 -27.75 -25.61
C LYS A 851 -10.90 -26.24 -25.34
N ILE A 852 -10.19 -25.79 -24.32
CA ILE A 852 -10.08 -24.38 -23.93
C ILE A 852 -8.74 -23.86 -24.42
N MET A 853 -8.75 -22.72 -25.12
CA MET A 853 -7.53 -21.98 -25.45
C MET A 853 -7.62 -20.56 -24.91
N VAL A 854 -6.56 -20.11 -24.24
CA VAL A 854 -6.44 -18.73 -23.78
C VAL A 854 -5.15 -18.15 -24.33
N THR A 855 -5.21 -16.97 -24.94
CA THR A 855 -4.02 -16.26 -25.42
C THR A 855 -3.96 -14.85 -24.85
N PHE A 856 -2.77 -14.34 -24.59
CA PHE A 856 -2.53 -12.95 -24.22
C PHE A 856 -1.53 -12.29 -25.16
N ARG A 857 -1.83 -11.06 -25.61
CA ARG A 857 -0.92 -10.21 -26.38
C ARG A 857 -0.93 -8.77 -25.89
N LEU A 858 0.26 -8.18 -25.80
CA LEU A 858 0.41 -6.76 -25.49
C LEU A 858 -0.08 -5.90 -26.66
N HIS A 859 -0.66 -4.74 -26.37
CA HIS A 859 -0.99 -3.76 -27.40
C HIS A 859 0.28 -3.14 -28.02
N GLY A 860 0.19 -2.62 -29.24
CA GLY A 860 1.32 -1.93 -29.89
C GLY A 860 1.72 -0.61 -29.21
N PRO A 861 2.80 0.07 -29.63
CA PRO A 861 3.34 1.24 -28.93
C PRO A 861 2.29 2.35 -28.73
N PRO A 862 2.36 3.10 -27.61
CA PRO A 862 3.49 3.23 -26.70
C PRO A 862 3.50 2.15 -25.62
N LEU A 863 4.69 1.59 -25.34
CA LEU A 863 4.88 0.53 -24.34
C LEU A 863 5.95 0.90 -23.33
N ARG A 864 5.69 0.69 -22.04
CA ARG A 864 6.64 1.04 -20.96
C ARG A 864 7.48 -0.14 -20.47
N PHE A 865 7.63 -1.17 -21.32
CA PHE A 865 8.38 -2.39 -21.00
C PHE A 865 9.44 -2.66 -22.07
N GLU A 866 10.45 -3.44 -21.70
CA GLU A 866 11.50 -3.91 -22.61
C GLU A 866 11.04 -5.14 -23.36
N GLY A 867 11.08 -5.15 -24.69
CA GLY A 867 10.67 -6.30 -25.49
C GLY A 867 11.24 -6.32 -26.90
N SER A 868 11.15 -7.48 -27.54
CA SER A 868 11.45 -7.62 -28.96
C SER A 868 10.41 -6.88 -29.79
N PHE A 869 10.84 -6.15 -30.82
CA PHE A 869 9.89 -5.44 -31.67
C PHE A 869 9.02 -6.40 -32.50
N GLU A 870 9.54 -7.57 -32.88
CA GLU A 870 8.83 -8.56 -33.71
C GLU A 870 7.55 -9.10 -33.06
N GLU A 871 7.51 -9.07 -31.72
CA GLU A 871 6.39 -9.53 -30.89
C GLU A 871 5.31 -8.45 -30.70
N ILE A 872 5.59 -7.19 -31.03
CA ILE A 872 4.69 -6.06 -30.79
C ILE A 872 3.65 -6.00 -31.92
N ARG A 873 2.37 -6.18 -31.56
CA ARG A 873 1.24 -6.20 -32.50
C ARG A 873 0.13 -5.26 -32.08
N TYR A 874 -0.56 -4.67 -33.05
CA TYR A 874 -1.69 -3.77 -32.79
C TYR A 874 -2.99 -4.56 -32.66
N ILE A 875 -3.83 -4.19 -31.67
CA ILE A 875 -5.10 -4.89 -31.39
C ILE A 875 -5.97 -4.95 -32.65
N ALA A 876 -6.09 -3.85 -33.39
CA ALA A 876 -6.90 -3.81 -34.62
C ALA A 876 -6.41 -4.84 -35.67
N ASN A 877 -5.09 -5.00 -35.83
CA ASN A 877 -4.52 -5.98 -36.75
C ASN A 877 -4.85 -7.42 -36.32
N GLU A 878 -4.72 -7.71 -35.02
CA GLU A 878 -5.07 -9.03 -34.49
C GLU A 878 -6.56 -9.34 -34.69
N LEU A 879 -7.46 -8.36 -34.43
CA LEU A 879 -8.90 -8.52 -34.63
C LEU A 879 -9.28 -8.75 -36.10
N ASP A 880 -8.59 -8.12 -37.04
CA ASP A 880 -8.83 -8.32 -38.48
C ASP A 880 -8.41 -9.73 -38.94
N GLU A 881 -7.39 -10.32 -38.31
CA GLU A 881 -6.91 -11.68 -38.59
C GLU A 881 -7.74 -12.78 -37.90
N LEU A 882 -8.54 -12.44 -36.88
CA LEU A 882 -9.38 -13.41 -36.17
C LEU A 882 -10.55 -13.92 -37.02
N ILE A 883 -10.77 -15.23 -37.02
CA ILE A 883 -11.96 -15.81 -37.67
C ILE A 883 -13.25 -15.39 -36.92
N GLY A 884 -13.22 -15.41 -35.59
CA GLY A 884 -14.38 -15.16 -34.73
C GLY A 884 -15.34 -16.35 -34.64
N GLY A 885 -16.51 -16.13 -34.03
CA GLY A 885 -17.62 -17.08 -34.01
C GLY A 885 -18.19 -17.34 -32.61
N PRO A 886 -19.16 -18.27 -32.48
CA PRO A 886 -19.90 -18.51 -31.22
C PRO A 886 -19.03 -19.05 -30.07
N ASN A 887 -17.84 -19.58 -30.38
CA ASN A 887 -16.88 -20.09 -29.41
C ASN A 887 -15.73 -19.12 -29.14
N THR A 888 -15.71 -17.96 -29.79
CA THR A 888 -14.65 -16.97 -29.65
C THR A 888 -15.06 -15.88 -28.67
N VAL A 889 -14.21 -15.64 -27.67
CA VAL A 889 -14.32 -14.54 -26.72
C VAL A 889 -13.11 -13.64 -26.91
N VAL A 890 -13.36 -12.36 -27.17
CA VAL A 890 -12.31 -11.33 -27.28
C VAL A 890 -12.46 -10.40 -26.10
N VAL A 891 -11.36 -10.19 -25.38
CA VAL A 891 -11.29 -9.22 -24.29
C VAL A 891 -10.19 -8.22 -24.61
N PHE A 892 -10.48 -6.93 -24.48
CA PHE A 892 -9.42 -5.93 -24.55
C PHE A 892 -9.56 -4.78 -23.55
N GLY A 893 -8.41 -4.19 -23.20
CA GLY A 893 -8.28 -3.03 -22.34
C GLY A 893 -6.97 -2.32 -22.61
N ILE A 894 -7.03 -1.01 -22.89
CA ILE A 894 -5.87 -0.23 -23.31
C ILE A 894 -6.01 1.20 -22.77
N TRP A 895 -5.11 1.62 -21.89
CA TRP A 895 -5.09 3.00 -21.37
C TRP A 895 -3.80 3.37 -20.63
N ALA A 896 -3.18 2.42 -19.91
CA ALA A 896 -2.15 2.70 -18.90
C ALA A 896 -0.87 3.36 -19.45
N HIS A 897 -0.61 3.24 -20.76
CA HIS A 897 0.55 3.79 -21.43
C HIS A 897 0.28 5.10 -22.21
N PHE A 898 -0.97 5.56 -22.25
CA PHE A 898 -1.39 6.68 -23.10
C PHE A 898 -1.42 8.04 -22.40
N ALA A 899 -1.38 8.06 -21.07
CA ALA A 899 -1.55 9.28 -20.27
C ALA A 899 -0.42 10.32 -20.38
N SER A 900 0.67 10.00 -21.06
CA SER A 900 1.67 11.00 -21.43
C SER A 900 1.32 11.80 -22.69
N PHE A 901 0.30 11.40 -23.44
CA PHE A 901 0.00 11.94 -24.76
C PHE A 901 -1.30 12.74 -24.78
N PRO A 902 -1.48 13.65 -25.75
CA PRO A 902 -2.77 14.28 -26.01
C PRO A 902 -3.83 13.21 -26.25
N ILE A 903 -5.05 13.47 -25.79
CA ILE A 903 -6.14 12.48 -25.80
C ILE A 903 -6.48 12.04 -27.24
N GLU A 904 -6.15 12.84 -28.25
CA GLU A 904 -6.25 12.54 -29.68
C GLU A 904 -5.48 11.27 -30.06
N VAL A 905 -4.31 11.02 -29.47
CA VAL A 905 -3.56 9.75 -29.69
C VAL A 905 -4.41 8.56 -29.25
N TYR A 906 -5.12 8.69 -28.14
CA TYR A 906 -5.98 7.64 -27.60
C TYR A 906 -7.28 7.49 -28.40
N ILE A 907 -7.93 8.59 -28.77
CA ILE A 907 -9.13 8.59 -29.62
C ILE A 907 -8.86 7.86 -30.93
N ARG A 908 -7.80 8.26 -31.64
CA ARG A 908 -7.44 7.65 -32.94
C ARG A 908 -7.14 6.16 -32.79
N ARG A 909 -6.39 5.77 -31.76
CA ARG A 909 -6.13 4.36 -31.42
C ARG A 909 -7.42 3.58 -31.28
N LEU A 910 -8.38 4.11 -30.52
CA LEU A 910 -9.66 3.46 -30.29
C LEU A 910 -10.58 3.47 -31.53
N GLN A 911 -10.53 4.48 -32.39
CA GLN A 911 -11.26 4.48 -33.67
C GLN A 911 -10.82 3.32 -34.58
N ARG A 912 -9.51 3.03 -34.62
CA ARG A 912 -8.97 1.88 -35.37
C ARG A 912 -9.44 0.55 -34.77
N ILE A 913 -9.41 0.42 -33.45
CA ILE A 913 -9.91 -0.77 -32.75
C ILE A 913 -11.43 -0.92 -32.95
N ARG A 914 -12.21 0.15 -32.83
CA ARG A 914 -13.66 0.17 -33.10
C ARG A 914 -13.97 -0.34 -34.50
N SER A 915 -13.24 0.15 -35.51
CA SER A 915 -13.41 -0.26 -36.89
C SER A 915 -13.12 -1.75 -37.10
N ALA A 916 -12.07 -2.28 -36.46
CA ALA A 916 -11.76 -3.70 -36.51
C ALA A 916 -12.80 -4.56 -35.76
N VAL A 917 -13.32 -4.09 -34.61
CA VAL A 917 -14.43 -4.72 -33.89
C VAL A 917 -15.68 -4.82 -34.75
N VAL A 918 -16.04 -3.74 -35.47
CA VAL A 918 -17.18 -3.75 -36.40
C VAL A 918 -16.96 -4.79 -37.50
N ARG A 919 -15.80 -4.80 -38.16
CA ARG A 919 -15.48 -5.81 -39.17
C ARG A 919 -15.52 -7.24 -38.65
N LEU A 920 -15.07 -7.47 -37.41
CA LEU A 920 -15.13 -8.78 -36.76
C LEU A 920 -16.58 -9.21 -36.48
N LEU A 921 -17.42 -8.31 -35.97
CA LEU A 921 -18.83 -8.61 -35.70
C LEU A 921 -19.65 -8.77 -36.99
N ASP A 922 -19.32 -8.04 -38.06
CA ASP A 922 -19.96 -8.20 -39.37
C ASP A 922 -19.64 -9.59 -39.96
N ARG A 923 -18.38 -10.03 -39.83
CA ARG A 923 -17.92 -11.36 -40.29
C ARG A 923 -18.42 -12.50 -39.40
N ALA A 924 -18.45 -12.28 -38.08
CA ALA A 924 -18.73 -13.30 -37.08
C ALA A 924 -19.57 -12.73 -35.91
N PRO A 925 -20.88 -12.50 -36.13
CA PRO A 925 -21.74 -11.75 -35.20
C PRO A 925 -21.97 -12.43 -33.85
N LYS A 926 -21.66 -13.72 -33.74
CA LYS A 926 -21.76 -14.49 -32.49
C LYS A 926 -20.49 -14.42 -31.63
N THR A 927 -19.47 -13.67 -32.04
CA THR A 927 -18.26 -13.42 -31.24
C THR A 927 -18.62 -12.59 -30.02
N VAL A 928 -18.17 -13.02 -28.84
CA VAL A 928 -18.36 -12.24 -27.60
C VAL A 928 -17.21 -11.26 -27.45
N ILE A 929 -17.51 -9.97 -27.36
CA ILE A 929 -16.50 -8.91 -27.19
C ILE A 929 -16.70 -8.24 -25.83
N ILE A 930 -15.65 -8.21 -25.02
CA ILE A 930 -15.66 -7.66 -23.66
C ILE A 930 -14.58 -6.59 -23.55
N ILE A 931 -14.94 -5.42 -23.09
CA ILE A 931 -14.07 -4.27 -22.95
C ILE A 931 -13.87 -3.97 -21.47
N ARG A 932 -12.62 -3.79 -21.05
CA ARG A 932 -12.25 -3.41 -19.69
C ARG A 932 -11.90 -1.92 -19.63
N THR A 933 -12.46 -1.22 -18.64
CA THR A 933 -12.15 0.20 -18.37
C THR A 933 -10.87 0.40 -17.55
N ALA A 934 -10.47 1.66 -17.33
CA ALA A 934 -9.30 2.01 -16.51
C ALA A 934 -9.53 1.75 -15.01
N ASN A 935 -8.46 1.72 -14.20
CA ASN A 935 -8.54 1.60 -12.74
C ASN A 935 -7.95 2.84 -12.05
N PRO A 936 -8.54 3.34 -10.95
CA PRO A 936 -7.86 4.23 -10.01
C PRO A 936 -6.63 3.56 -9.40
N LYS A 937 -5.63 4.35 -9.02
CA LYS A 937 -4.38 3.82 -8.40
C LYS A 937 -3.76 4.74 -7.37
N ALA A 938 -2.86 4.23 -6.54
CA ALA A 938 -2.04 5.07 -5.67
C ALA A 938 -1.24 6.07 -6.53
N LEU A 939 -1.22 7.33 -6.12
CA LEU A 939 -0.56 8.39 -6.87
C LEU A 939 0.61 8.93 -6.06
N TRP A 940 1.81 8.75 -6.59
CA TRP A 940 2.98 9.55 -6.22
C TRP A 940 3.30 10.48 -7.39
N LEU A 941 4.33 11.31 -7.25
CA LEU A 941 4.66 12.32 -8.26
C LEU A 941 4.87 11.73 -9.66
N TYR A 942 5.54 10.57 -9.75
CA TYR A 942 5.79 9.86 -11.01
C TYR A 942 4.51 9.37 -11.70
N GLU A 943 3.64 8.64 -10.99
CA GLU A 943 2.38 8.17 -11.54
C GLU A 943 1.47 9.33 -11.90
N THR A 944 1.49 10.42 -11.14
CA THR A 944 0.67 11.59 -11.42
C THR A 944 1.02 12.22 -12.76
N ILE A 945 2.30 12.49 -13.01
CA ILE A 945 2.72 13.17 -14.25
C ILE A 945 2.76 12.25 -15.47
N THR A 946 2.88 10.93 -15.28
CA THR A 946 2.97 9.98 -16.40
C THR A 946 1.71 9.16 -16.62
N ASN A 947 0.86 9.00 -15.61
CA ASN A 947 -0.36 8.19 -15.65
C ASN A 947 -1.43 8.69 -14.66
N SER A 948 -1.79 9.98 -14.62
CA SER A 948 -2.77 10.49 -13.63
C SER A 948 -4.13 9.76 -13.70
N ASP A 949 -4.81 9.65 -12.55
CA ASP A 949 -6.22 9.21 -12.50
C ASP A 949 -7.15 10.19 -13.26
N TRP A 950 -6.83 11.49 -13.31
CA TRP A 950 -7.59 12.49 -14.09
C TRP A 950 -7.54 12.23 -15.60
N PHE A 951 -6.39 11.84 -16.13
CA PHE A 951 -6.32 11.47 -17.55
C PHE A 951 -6.94 10.09 -17.79
N SER A 952 -6.78 9.15 -16.85
CA SER A 952 -7.32 7.80 -16.94
C SER A 952 -8.86 7.80 -17.04
N VAL A 953 -9.54 8.68 -16.29
CA VAL A 953 -11.01 8.80 -16.38
C VAL A 953 -11.46 9.44 -17.70
N GLN A 954 -10.65 10.31 -18.31
CA GLN A 954 -10.95 10.83 -19.65
C GLN A 954 -10.84 9.74 -20.71
N CYS A 955 -9.81 8.89 -20.64
CA CYS A 955 -9.72 7.69 -21.48
C CYS A 955 -10.98 6.82 -21.31
N ASP A 956 -11.46 6.61 -20.09
CA ASP A 956 -12.68 5.84 -19.85
C ASP A 956 -13.92 6.48 -20.52
N LYS A 957 -14.10 7.80 -20.39
CA LYS A 957 -15.18 8.53 -21.08
C LYS A 957 -15.11 8.35 -22.60
N VAL A 958 -13.93 8.48 -23.20
CA VAL A 958 -13.71 8.28 -24.63
C VAL A 958 -14.03 6.84 -25.04
N LEU A 959 -13.54 5.85 -24.28
CA LEU A 959 -13.77 4.43 -24.53
C LEU A 959 -15.28 4.13 -24.57
N ARG A 960 -16.03 4.57 -23.57
CA ARG A 960 -17.49 4.38 -23.53
C ARG A 960 -18.18 5.04 -24.71
N ALA A 961 -17.81 6.26 -25.06
CA ALA A 961 -18.40 6.98 -26.19
C ALA A 961 -18.12 6.28 -27.53
N ILE A 962 -16.87 5.84 -27.74
CA ILE A 962 -16.44 5.14 -28.96
C ILE A 962 -17.07 3.76 -29.09
N PHE A 963 -17.41 3.06 -28.02
CA PHE A 963 -18.02 1.73 -28.14
C PHE A 963 -19.55 1.74 -27.92
N LYS A 964 -20.13 2.91 -27.65
CA LYS A 964 -21.57 3.08 -27.48
C LYS A 964 -22.33 2.60 -28.72
N GLY A 965 -23.35 1.77 -28.49
CA GLY A 965 -24.24 1.25 -29.52
C GLY A 965 -23.69 0.04 -30.29
N LEU A 966 -22.48 -0.44 -29.98
CA LEU A 966 -21.98 -1.71 -30.52
C LEU A 966 -22.39 -2.88 -29.62
N ASN A 967 -22.49 -4.07 -30.21
CA ASN A 967 -22.77 -5.31 -29.48
C ASN A 967 -21.51 -5.78 -28.73
N VAL A 968 -21.16 -5.07 -27.66
CA VAL A 968 -20.02 -5.34 -26.80
C VAL A 968 -20.44 -5.25 -25.34
N HIS A 969 -19.75 -5.98 -24.48
CA HIS A 969 -19.94 -5.91 -23.03
C HIS A 969 -18.85 -5.05 -22.38
N LEU A 970 -19.21 -4.27 -21.36
CA LEU A 970 -18.27 -3.46 -20.60
C LEU A 970 -18.10 -4.03 -19.19
N ILE A 971 -16.86 -4.11 -18.73
CA ILE A 971 -16.51 -4.38 -17.33
C ILE A 971 -15.95 -3.08 -16.75
N ASP A 972 -16.74 -2.46 -15.87
CA ASP A 972 -16.45 -1.18 -15.25
C ASP A 972 -15.42 -1.31 -14.11
N ALA A 973 -14.19 -1.60 -14.51
CA ALA A 973 -13.06 -1.78 -13.61
C ALA A 973 -12.80 -0.53 -12.75
N TRP A 974 -13.15 0.66 -13.26
CA TRP A 974 -13.03 1.93 -12.54
C TRP A 974 -13.92 1.98 -11.31
N GLU A 975 -15.22 1.79 -11.49
CA GLU A 975 -16.17 1.80 -10.38
C GLU A 975 -15.99 0.59 -9.47
N MET A 976 -15.64 -0.58 -10.02
CA MET A 976 -15.34 -1.79 -9.23
C MET A 976 -14.12 -1.62 -8.31
N VAL A 977 -13.15 -0.78 -8.65
CA VAL A 977 -12.00 -0.49 -7.78
C VAL A 977 -12.36 0.62 -6.79
N LEU A 978 -13.01 1.70 -7.25
CA LEU A 978 -13.39 2.84 -6.40
C LEU A 978 -14.38 2.46 -5.30
N ALA A 979 -15.35 1.59 -5.62
CA ALA A 979 -16.37 1.13 -4.67
C ALA A 979 -15.84 0.11 -3.65
N HIS A 980 -14.65 -0.46 -3.87
CA HIS A 980 -14.08 -1.46 -2.96
C HIS A 980 -13.32 -0.79 -1.81
N HIS A 981 -13.26 -1.46 -0.65
CA HIS A 981 -12.50 -0.97 0.51
C HIS A 981 -10.97 -1.14 0.40
N LEU A 982 -10.48 -1.88 -0.60
CA LEU A 982 -9.06 -2.15 -0.74
C LEU A 982 -8.37 -0.92 -1.35
N PRO A 983 -7.07 -0.68 -1.05
CA PRO A 983 -6.36 0.45 -1.63
C PRO A 983 -6.40 0.45 -3.17
N ASN A 984 -6.66 1.63 -3.75
CA ASN A 984 -6.56 1.87 -5.18
C ASN A 984 -5.17 1.49 -5.69
N ARG A 985 -5.08 0.53 -6.61
CA ARG A 985 -3.82 0.08 -7.24
C ARG A 985 -4.03 -0.10 -8.74
N LEU A 986 -3.02 0.30 -9.54
CA LEU A 986 -3.02 0.13 -11.01
C LEU A 986 -3.34 -1.32 -11.40
N HIS A 987 -2.75 -2.25 -10.64
CA HIS A 987 -3.05 -3.67 -10.62
C HIS A 987 -3.93 -3.97 -9.39
N PRO A 988 -5.27 -4.09 -9.57
CA PRO A 988 -6.17 -4.39 -8.47
C PRO A 988 -5.80 -5.70 -7.77
N GLN A 989 -6.10 -5.79 -6.48
CA GLN A 989 -5.82 -6.97 -5.66
C GLN A 989 -6.75 -8.15 -6.02
N PRO A 990 -6.39 -9.40 -5.65
CA PRO A 990 -7.12 -10.60 -6.06
C PRO A 990 -8.65 -10.57 -5.84
N PRO A 991 -9.20 -10.03 -4.73
CA PRO A 991 -10.66 -9.98 -4.54
C PRO A 991 -11.42 -9.18 -5.62
N ILE A 992 -10.85 -8.07 -6.09
CA ILE A 992 -11.46 -7.22 -7.13
C ILE A 992 -11.35 -7.93 -8.48
N ILE A 993 -10.19 -8.52 -8.79
CA ILE A 993 -9.99 -9.29 -10.03
C ILE A 993 -10.95 -10.48 -10.10
N LYS A 994 -11.14 -11.20 -8.99
CA LYS A 994 -12.12 -12.29 -8.92
C LYS A 994 -13.52 -11.82 -9.31
N ASN A 995 -13.97 -10.67 -8.80
CA ASN A 995 -15.26 -10.09 -9.16
C ASN A 995 -15.32 -9.66 -10.64
N MET A 996 -14.24 -9.07 -11.19
CA MET A 996 -14.18 -8.75 -12.62
C MET A 996 -14.29 -10.01 -13.49
N MET A 997 -13.64 -11.10 -13.09
CA MET A 997 -13.70 -12.39 -13.79
C MET A 997 -15.09 -13.02 -13.70
N ASP A 998 -15.79 -12.90 -12.56
CA ASP A 998 -17.18 -13.34 -12.42
C ASP A 998 -18.12 -12.62 -13.41
N VAL A 999 -17.90 -11.32 -13.63
CA VAL A 999 -18.63 -10.55 -14.65
C VAL A 999 -18.26 -11.04 -16.06
N LEU A 1000 -16.97 -11.24 -16.37
CA LEU A 1000 -16.51 -11.78 -17.66
C LEU A 1000 -17.17 -13.12 -17.99
N PHE A 1001 -17.19 -14.05 -17.04
CA PHE A 1001 -17.81 -15.36 -17.23
C PHE A 1001 -19.33 -15.25 -17.34
N SER A 1002 -19.95 -14.30 -16.63
CA SER A 1002 -21.39 -14.03 -16.75
C SER A 1002 -21.78 -13.62 -18.17
N TYR A 1003 -20.97 -12.80 -18.85
CA TYR A 1003 -21.16 -12.45 -20.26
C TYR A 1003 -20.82 -13.60 -21.22
N THR A 1004 -19.81 -14.40 -20.88
CA THR A 1004 -19.29 -15.45 -21.77
C THR A 1004 -20.19 -16.70 -21.84
N CYS A 1005 -20.89 -17.04 -20.76
CA CYS A 1005 -21.73 -18.24 -20.68
C CYS A 1005 -23.07 -18.00 -19.98
N PRO A 1006 -23.92 -17.08 -20.47
CA PRO A 1006 -25.19 -16.71 -19.81
C PRO A 1006 -26.10 -17.93 -19.60
N GLN A 1007 -26.87 -17.96 -18.51
CA GLN A 1007 -27.89 -19.01 -18.31
C GLN A 1007 -28.96 -18.89 -19.40
N LYS A 1008 -29.34 -20.02 -20.01
CA LYS A 1008 -30.48 -20.07 -20.93
C LYS A 1008 -31.77 -19.80 -20.15
N GLY A 1009 -32.36 -18.63 -20.38
CA GLY A 1009 -33.76 -18.28 -20.11
C GLY A 1009 -34.23 -18.41 -18.66
N GLY A 1010 -34.37 -17.26 -17.98
CA GLY A 1010 -35.55 -17.01 -17.16
C GLY A 1010 -36.56 -16.27 -18.02
#